data_AF-A0A813R0Y9-F1
#
_entry.id   AF-A0A813R0Y9-F1
#
_cell.length_a   1.000
_cell.length_b   1.000
_cell.length_c   1.000
_cell.angle_alpha   90.00
_cell.angle_beta   90.00
_cell.angle_gamma   90.00
#
_symmetry.space_group_name_H-M   'P 1'
#
loop_
_entity.id
_entity.type
_entity.pdbx_description
1 polymer ?
#
loop_
_entity_poly.entity_id
_entity_poly.type
_entity_poly.pdbx_seq_one_letter_code
_entity_poly.pdbx_strand_id
1 'polypeptide(L)'
;MKFPDLSISNPLRLRELIRLIRSAKTAAEERVIVSKELAHIRDSFRVEDNTWRCRNVAKLLYIQMLGYDAHYGRLECIRLIASQRFTDKRIGYLGVMLLLDEKQDIHVLITNSLKIKVPELMDIFLPSVRGLITEKNHGILLTATALITEMCYKSTEALQHFRKLVPNLVRILKTLILSGYSPEHDVSGISDPFLQVRLLRLMRIIGKNDTEASDTMNDILAQVATNTENSKNVGNAILYEAVLTIMDIKSESGLRVLAVNILGRFLINNDKNIRYVALNTLLRVVHVDNNAVQRHRSTIVECLKDADVSIKRRAMELCFALINANNIRTMTNEMFTFLSICELDFKADCTSNMFLAIERFAPSKRWHVDQIMKILTTAGNSVRDDIVSSLIGIISCAPDLHGYITQQLYKLINDSITQQPLVQVASWSLGEYGDVITSGQLETDDDSAHINEADVVNVLEKVLNWTLSTIVTREYAINALMKLSTRFPSCSDRIQTVMTIYTCNMNLELQTRAVEYTSLFTKHNSLRSSIVERMPVVVNNQMQSSVNEQQQQQQSTDDNVQTAASSESSTLNSNSKPAEENPLHILDEIQPVVINDIANGNMNNNILDLFGSISTPVAITPPDEFLFGSALSTTNVTNNPTNLKSSTIPNMNAIDKNGLRVVFSFERHAINLIINLEASNLTSSIMKNFVFKAAVLKTFNLELLSPSGTDIPPNNSDSIRQIIRLSNPNKVIFYSYYYLVYLMSIIIGGGTGFVGRRLITLLREKGFNNITVVSRGTVNTGTEKLTWDDVKLGKVPSDIRAIVNLAGAPLLNFRRRWTEEYKNEVIESRLGTTKKFADLIINKLDKKPDVYISMSGVSFYKPDSVKEYTETSSGGDYDFLSHLANDWENASEQIEKAGVRRIILRAGVVLGSSGGMIASLYWPFFFGFGGPISTGQQYFPWIHIDDLCYLIIYAIENSNVRGILNAVAPDIVTNKQFSQTFASSFYPPRPALLPMPGIVMRFLLGEDRAVMALEGQKVIPQRTLESGFKFKYQTIKEASQHLSRLFI
;
A
#
# COMPACT_ATOMS: atom_id res chain seq x y z
N MET A 1 -40.07 23.95 50.34
CA MET A 1 -40.53 22.55 50.33
C MET A 1 -39.34 21.64 50.04
N LYS A 2 -39.14 20.57 50.81
CA LYS A 2 -38.21 19.49 50.42
C LYS A 2 -38.92 18.62 49.37
N PHE A 3 -38.27 18.33 48.26
CA PHE A 3 -38.74 17.27 47.37
C PHE A 3 -38.50 15.91 48.05
N PRO A 4 -39.43 14.94 47.94
CA PRO A 4 -39.29 13.64 48.59
C PRO A 4 -38.25 12.76 47.88
N ASP A 5 -37.60 11.89 48.63
CA ASP A 5 -36.68 10.89 48.09
C ASP A 5 -37.39 9.95 47.11
N LEU A 6 -36.91 9.89 45.86
CA LEU A 6 -37.32 8.83 44.94
C LEU A 6 -36.68 7.52 45.41
N SER A 7 -37.48 6.65 46.01
CA SER A 7 -37.14 5.24 46.15
C SER A 7 -36.93 4.62 44.77
N ILE A 8 -35.74 4.07 44.52
CA ILE A 8 -35.39 3.43 43.24
C ILE A 8 -36.29 2.20 43.08
N SER A 9 -37.17 2.24 42.09
CA SER A 9 -38.07 1.13 41.78
C SER A 9 -37.28 -0.09 41.28
N ASN A 10 -37.79 -1.29 41.55
CA ASN A 10 -37.15 -2.52 41.11
C ASN A 10 -36.92 -2.52 39.58
N PRO A 11 -35.70 -2.75 39.07
CA PRO A 11 -35.43 -2.65 37.63
C PRO A 11 -36.21 -3.69 36.83
N LEU A 12 -36.86 -3.24 35.74
CA LEU A 12 -37.60 -4.10 34.81
C LEU A 12 -36.76 -5.31 34.35
N ARG A 13 -37.41 -6.47 34.18
CA ARG A 13 -36.78 -7.66 33.62
C ARG A 13 -36.64 -7.52 32.10
N LEU A 14 -35.63 -8.17 31.51
CA LEU A 14 -35.40 -8.17 30.05
C LEU A 14 -36.66 -8.51 29.25
N ARG A 15 -37.44 -9.54 29.67
CA ARG A 15 -38.67 -9.93 28.98
C ARG A 15 -39.79 -8.87 29.05
N GLU A 16 -39.80 -8.03 30.08
CA GLU A 16 -40.77 -6.92 30.20
C GLU A 16 -40.37 -5.76 29.28
N LEU A 17 -39.08 -5.40 29.23
CA LEU A 17 -38.57 -4.43 28.27
C LEU A 17 -38.85 -4.85 26.82
N ILE A 18 -38.59 -6.12 26.47
CA ILE A 18 -38.89 -6.66 25.13
C ILE A 18 -40.39 -6.56 24.81
N ARG A 19 -41.29 -6.80 25.78
CA ARG A 19 -42.74 -6.64 25.58
C ARG A 19 -43.12 -5.18 25.36
N LEU A 20 -42.56 -4.25 26.12
CA LEU A 20 -42.81 -2.81 25.96
C LEU A 20 -42.34 -2.31 24.60
N ILE A 21 -41.12 -2.66 24.20
CA ILE A 21 -40.57 -2.33 22.87
C ILE A 21 -41.43 -2.93 21.75
N ARG A 22 -41.85 -4.19 21.87
CA ARG A 22 -42.78 -4.83 20.91
C ARG A 22 -44.21 -4.27 20.92
N SER A 23 -44.59 -3.48 21.93
CA SER A 23 -45.89 -2.81 21.99
C SER A 23 -45.87 -1.40 21.39
N ALA A 24 -44.68 -0.84 21.11
CA ALA A 24 -44.54 0.42 20.40
C ALA A 24 -45.07 0.30 18.98
N LYS A 25 -45.88 1.27 18.54
CA LYS A 25 -46.47 1.33 17.21
C LYS A 25 -45.61 2.10 16.21
N THR A 26 -44.65 2.88 16.71
CA THR A 26 -43.75 3.71 15.89
C THR A 26 -42.32 3.67 16.40
N ALA A 27 -41.34 3.87 15.50
CA ALA A 27 -39.93 3.97 15.89
C ALA A 27 -39.65 5.19 16.81
N ALA A 28 -40.51 6.22 16.79
CA ALA A 28 -40.44 7.34 17.73
C ALA A 28 -40.85 6.92 19.16
N GLU A 29 -41.94 6.18 19.30
CA GLU A 29 -42.39 5.61 20.57
C GLU A 29 -41.36 4.61 21.13
N GLU A 30 -40.79 3.78 20.26
CA GLU A 30 -39.68 2.87 20.61
C GLU A 30 -38.48 3.64 21.19
N ARG A 31 -38.04 4.71 20.51
CA ARG A 31 -36.96 5.61 20.98
C ARG A 31 -37.26 6.20 22.35
N VAL A 32 -38.52 6.56 22.64
CA VAL A 32 -38.93 7.08 23.96
C VAL A 32 -38.84 5.99 25.04
N ILE A 33 -39.29 4.76 24.75
CA ILE A 33 -39.16 3.63 25.70
C ILE A 33 -37.68 3.30 25.94
N VAL A 34 -36.88 3.21 24.88
CA VAL A 34 -35.45 2.89 24.94
C VAL A 34 -34.66 3.97 25.68
N SER A 35 -34.88 5.26 25.38
CA SER A 35 -34.19 6.36 26.07
C SER A 35 -34.53 6.44 27.55
N LYS A 36 -35.79 6.20 27.94
CA LYS A 36 -36.23 6.09 29.33
C LYS A 36 -35.52 4.95 30.06
N GLU A 37 -35.41 3.78 29.44
CA GLU A 37 -34.71 2.63 30.04
C GLU A 37 -33.19 2.83 30.08
N LEU A 38 -32.58 3.42 29.04
CA LEU A 38 -31.16 3.77 29.03
C LEU A 38 -30.79 4.75 30.14
N ALA A 39 -31.65 5.74 30.45
CA ALA A 39 -31.48 6.62 31.60
C ALA A 39 -31.45 5.82 32.92
N HIS A 40 -32.45 4.97 33.15
CA HIS A 40 -32.51 4.10 34.33
C HIS A 40 -31.28 3.18 34.44
N ILE A 41 -30.81 2.61 33.33
CA ILE A 41 -29.61 1.75 33.32
C ILE A 41 -28.35 2.56 33.68
N ARG A 42 -28.19 3.79 33.16
CA ARG A 42 -27.06 4.67 33.50
C ARG A 42 -27.05 5.02 34.98
N ASP A 43 -28.21 5.35 35.56
CA ASP A 43 -28.31 5.71 36.97
C ASP A 43 -28.05 4.50 37.89
N SER A 44 -28.55 3.31 37.55
CA SER A 44 -28.21 2.09 38.31
C SER A 44 -26.72 1.70 38.22
N PHE A 45 -26.05 1.97 37.08
CA PHE A 45 -24.60 1.78 36.99
C PHE A 45 -23.79 2.79 37.81
N ARG A 46 -24.27 4.03 37.98
CA ARG A 46 -23.64 5.05 38.86
C ARG A 46 -23.69 4.66 40.34
N VAL A 47 -24.71 3.92 40.76
CA VAL A 47 -24.89 3.42 42.15
C VAL A 47 -24.08 2.14 42.42
N GLU A 48 -23.45 1.56 41.39
CA GLU A 48 -22.66 0.32 41.45
C GLU A 48 -23.42 -0.94 41.96
N ASP A 49 -24.74 -0.99 41.75
CA ASP A 49 -25.63 -2.09 42.19
C ASP A 49 -25.21 -3.49 41.67
N ASN A 50 -24.53 -4.26 42.53
CA ASN A 50 -24.13 -5.64 42.23
C ASN A 50 -25.34 -6.57 41.95
N THR A 51 -26.49 -6.33 42.59
CA THR A 51 -27.67 -7.20 42.53
C THR A 51 -28.36 -7.20 41.17
N TRP A 52 -28.40 -6.04 40.49
CA TRP A 52 -29.16 -5.86 39.26
C TRP A 52 -28.30 -5.66 37.99
N ARG A 53 -26.98 -5.46 38.14
CA ARG A 53 -26.03 -5.29 37.02
C ARG A 53 -26.23 -6.32 35.91
N CYS A 54 -26.36 -7.60 36.26
CA CYS A 54 -26.58 -8.69 35.29
C CYS A 54 -27.84 -8.49 34.43
N ARG A 55 -28.95 -8.01 35.02
CA ARG A 55 -30.20 -7.70 34.29
C ARG A 55 -30.08 -6.43 33.45
N ASN A 56 -29.43 -5.40 34.00
CA ASN A 56 -29.26 -4.11 33.34
C ASN A 56 -28.32 -4.22 32.14
N VAL A 57 -27.22 -4.97 32.25
CA VAL A 57 -26.37 -5.34 31.11
C VAL A 57 -27.15 -6.17 30.09
N ALA A 58 -27.91 -7.20 30.49
CA ALA A 58 -28.70 -7.99 29.55
C ALA A 58 -29.75 -7.15 28.76
N LYS A 59 -30.40 -6.17 29.41
CA LYS A 59 -31.25 -5.16 28.74
C LYS A 59 -30.47 -4.29 27.78
N LEU A 60 -29.29 -3.81 28.21
CA LEU A 60 -28.42 -2.98 27.41
C LEU A 60 -27.90 -3.70 26.15
N LEU A 61 -27.59 -5.00 26.24
CA LEU A 61 -27.20 -5.82 25.08
C LEU A 61 -28.35 -5.98 24.08
N TYR A 62 -29.59 -6.13 24.56
CA TYR A 62 -30.76 -6.13 23.69
C TYR A 62 -30.97 -4.78 23.00
N ILE A 63 -30.77 -3.67 23.72
CA ILE A 63 -30.83 -2.31 23.16
C ILE A 63 -29.73 -2.07 22.12
N GLN A 64 -28.50 -2.57 22.32
CA GLN A 64 -27.44 -2.54 21.32
C GLN A 64 -27.80 -3.37 20.07
N MET A 65 -28.45 -4.51 20.24
CA MET A 65 -28.90 -5.36 19.13
C MET A 65 -29.98 -4.67 18.27
N LEU A 66 -30.74 -3.73 18.83
CA LEU A 66 -31.68 -2.86 18.11
C LEU A 66 -30.98 -1.67 17.41
N GLY A 67 -29.67 -1.50 17.58
CA GLY A 67 -28.88 -0.45 16.92
C GLY A 67 -28.67 0.84 17.73
N TYR A 68 -28.95 0.84 19.04
CA TYR A 68 -28.73 2.01 19.91
C TYR A 68 -27.39 1.93 20.67
N ASP A 69 -26.72 3.07 20.86
CA ASP A 69 -25.38 3.11 21.47
C ASP A 69 -25.35 2.71 22.96
N ALA A 70 -24.64 1.60 23.24
CA ALA A 70 -24.46 1.04 24.58
C ALA A 70 -23.04 1.18 25.17
N HIS A 71 -22.19 2.06 24.62
CA HIS A 71 -20.75 2.11 24.92
C HIS A 71 -20.39 2.17 26.42
N TYR A 72 -21.23 2.80 27.25
CA TYR A 72 -20.98 2.96 28.68
C TYR A 72 -21.11 1.65 29.49
N GLY A 73 -21.77 0.61 28.97
CA GLY A 73 -21.88 -0.69 29.63
C GLY A 73 -20.66 -1.61 29.50
N ARG A 74 -19.68 -1.23 28.68
CA ARG A 74 -18.46 -2.00 28.38
C ARG A 74 -17.67 -2.40 29.64
N LEU A 75 -17.49 -1.45 30.56
CA LEU A 75 -16.80 -1.69 31.83
C LEU A 75 -17.62 -2.62 32.76
N GLU A 76 -18.94 -2.49 32.74
CA GLU A 76 -19.85 -3.32 33.54
C GLU A 76 -19.86 -4.79 33.08
N CYS A 77 -19.66 -5.06 31.78
CA CYS A 77 -19.46 -6.43 31.28
C CYS A 77 -18.19 -7.09 31.86
N ILE A 78 -17.11 -6.33 32.03
CA ILE A 78 -15.86 -6.84 32.62
C ILE A 78 -16.04 -7.06 34.13
N ARG A 79 -16.74 -6.15 34.82
CA ARG A 79 -17.16 -6.33 36.23
C ARG A 79 -18.02 -7.59 36.41
N LEU A 80 -18.84 -7.95 35.43
CA LEU A 80 -19.62 -9.21 35.43
C LEU A 80 -18.75 -10.45 35.17
N ILE A 81 -17.70 -10.38 34.35
CA ILE A 81 -16.73 -11.49 34.17
C ILE A 81 -15.97 -11.77 35.49
N ALA A 82 -15.66 -10.72 36.24
CA ALA A 82 -15.03 -10.83 37.56
C ALA A 82 -15.97 -11.34 38.68
N SER A 83 -17.30 -11.37 38.46
CA SER A 83 -18.26 -11.93 39.43
C SER A 83 -18.07 -13.43 39.61
N GLN A 84 -18.26 -13.96 40.81
CA GLN A 84 -18.18 -15.41 41.06
C GLN A 84 -19.40 -16.19 40.54
N ARG A 85 -20.51 -15.53 40.22
CA ARG A 85 -21.75 -16.19 39.77
C ARG A 85 -21.68 -16.58 38.29
N PHE A 86 -22.01 -17.83 37.98
CA PHE A 86 -22.03 -18.33 36.59
C PHE A 86 -22.97 -17.51 35.66
N THR A 87 -24.13 -17.08 36.16
CA THR A 87 -25.06 -16.22 35.41
C THR A 87 -24.43 -14.90 34.98
N ASP A 88 -23.65 -14.31 35.88
CA ASP A 88 -23.00 -13.02 35.68
C ASP A 88 -21.83 -13.17 34.71
N LYS A 89 -20.99 -14.21 34.90
CA LYS A 89 -19.93 -14.54 33.93
C LYS A 89 -20.49 -14.79 32.53
N ARG A 90 -21.62 -15.53 32.40
CA ARG A 90 -22.25 -15.81 31.11
C ARG A 90 -22.72 -14.55 30.39
N ILE A 91 -23.38 -13.62 31.11
CA ILE A 91 -23.82 -12.34 30.53
C ILE A 91 -22.63 -11.39 30.31
N GLY A 92 -21.62 -11.42 31.18
CA GLY A 92 -20.38 -10.67 31.03
C GLY A 92 -19.62 -11.05 29.77
N TYR A 93 -19.36 -12.35 29.55
CA TYR A 93 -18.71 -12.84 28.33
C TYR A 93 -19.52 -12.56 27.06
N LEU A 94 -20.84 -12.78 27.08
CA LEU A 94 -21.71 -12.40 25.96
C LEU A 94 -21.64 -10.90 25.68
N GLY A 95 -21.63 -10.07 26.72
CA GLY A 95 -21.55 -8.62 26.58
C GLY A 95 -20.18 -8.13 26.08
N VAL A 96 -19.09 -8.78 26.48
CA VAL A 96 -17.76 -8.54 25.90
C VAL A 96 -17.74 -8.91 24.42
N MET A 97 -18.31 -10.04 24.02
CA MET A 97 -18.39 -10.45 22.60
C MET A 97 -19.23 -9.50 21.72
N LEU A 98 -20.15 -8.72 22.30
CA LEU A 98 -21.06 -7.83 21.56
C LEU A 98 -20.72 -6.33 21.67
N LEU A 99 -20.02 -5.89 22.73
CA LEU A 99 -19.74 -4.47 22.98
C LEU A 99 -18.26 -4.09 22.82
N LEU A 100 -17.34 -5.05 22.86
CA LEU A 100 -15.90 -4.80 22.85
C LEU A 100 -15.24 -5.32 21.57
N ASP A 101 -14.58 -4.41 20.87
CA ASP A 101 -13.80 -4.68 19.66
C ASP A 101 -12.30 -4.59 19.97
N GLU A 102 -11.47 -5.17 19.10
CA GLU A 102 -9.99 -5.08 19.17
C GLU A 102 -9.45 -3.63 19.14
N LYS A 103 -10.27 -2.67 18.68
CA LYS A 103 -9.95 -1.22 18.64
C LYS A 103 -9.97 -0.54 20.02
N GLN A 104 -10.28 -1.25 21.10
CA GLN A 104 -10.54 -0.66 22.41
C GLN A 104 -9.52 -1.11 23.47
N ASP A 105 -8.86 -0.14 24.12
CA ASP A 105 -7.76 -0.35 25.09
C ASP A 105 -8.12 -1.24 26.31
N ILE A 106 -9.41 -1.52 26.51
CA ILE A 106 -9.92 -2.35 27.61
C ILE A 106 -9.59 -3.86 27.42
N HIS A 107 -9.05 -4.24 26.25
CA HIS A 107 -8.57 -5.60 25.94
C HIS A 107 -7.56 -6.15 26.97
N VAL A 108 -6.75 -5.31 27.62
CA VAL A 108 -5.75 -5.76 28.62
C VAL A 108 -6.41 -6.43 29.83
N LEU A 109 -7.54 -5.90 30.31
CA LEU A 109 -8.29 -6.48 31.44
C LEU A 109 -8.91 -7.84 31.08
N ILE A 110 -9.35 -7.97 29.82
CA ILE A 110 -9.83 -9.25 29.27
C ILE A 110 -8.68 -10.23 29.11
N THR A 111 -7.51 -9.79 28.63
CA THR A 111 -6.33 -10.64 28.45
C THR A 111 -5.89 -11.28 29.77
N ASN A 112 -5.87 -10.49 30.86
CA ASN A 112 -5.60 -11.00 32.20
C ASN A 112 -6.66 -12.02 32.69
N SER A 113 -7.91 -11.86 32.25
CA SER A 113 -9.02 -12.75 32.58
C SER A 113 -9.11 -14.01 31.69
N LEU A 114 -8.58 -13.98 30.47
CA LEU A 114 -8.72 -15.04 29.46
C LEU A 114 -7.46 -15.87 29.20
N LYS A 115 -6.26 -15.30 29.36
CA LYS A 115 -4.91 -15.91 29.30
C LYS A 115 -4.54 -16.92 28.18
N ILE A 116 -5.41 -17.23 27.22
CA ILE A 116 -5.26 -18.34 26.25
C ILE A 116 -5.65 -17.90 24.82
N LYS A 117 -5.11 -16.76 24.34
CA LYS A 117 -5.23 -16.32 22.93
C LYS A 117 -3.95 -15.66 22.40
N VAL A 118 -2.80 -16.27 22.67
CA VAL A 118 -1.52 -15.84 22.08
C VAL A 118 -1.08 -16.90 21.06
N PRO A 119 -0.92 -16.56 19.77
CA PRO A 119 -0.46 -17.50 18.73
C PRO A 119 0.91 -18.13 19.04
N GLU A 120 1.75 -17.44 19.81
CA GLU A 120 3.06 -17.90 20.28
C GLU A 120 3.00 -19.12 21.22
N LEU A 121 1.81 -19.51 21.71
CA LEU A 121 1.63 -20.71 22.55
C LEU A 121 1.46 -22.00 21.73
N MET A 122 1.46 -21.93 20.39
CA MET A 122 1.17 -23.07 19.50
C MET A 122 2.08 -24.28 19.74
N ASP A 123 3.36 -24.06 20.01
CA ASP A 123 4.36 -25.12 20.22
C ASP A 123 4.09 -25.94 21.49
N ILE A 124 3.45 -25.33 22.50
CA ILE A 124 3.04 -26.00 23.74
C ILE A 124 1.91 -27.00 23.47
N PHE A 125 1.02 -26.70 22.52
CA PHE A 125 -0.12 -27.57 22.18
C PHE A 125 0.22 -28.66 21.17
N LEU A 126 1.29 -28.51 20.39
CA LEU A 126 1.67 -29.43 19.31
C LEU A 126 1.84 -30.90 19.77
N PRO A 127 2.43 -31.22 20.94
CA PRO A 127 2.46 -32.58 21.47
C PRO A 127 1.06 -33.08 21.90
N SER A 128 0.28 -32.24 22.59
CA SER A 128 -1.03 -32.61 23.14
C SER A 128 -2.05 -32.96 22.05
N VAL A 129 -2.02 -32.24 20.93
CA VAL A 129 -2.96 -32.41 19.82
C VAL A 129 -2.87 -33.79 19.16
N ARG A 130 -1.70 -34.44 19.18
CA ARG A 130 -1.52 -35.80 18.63
C ARG A 130 -2.40 -36.84 19.34
N GLY A 131 -2.62 -36.71 20.65
CA GLY A 131 -3.47 -37.62 21.42
C GLY A 131 -4.98 -37.42 21.16
N LEU A 132 -5.40 -36.21 20.75
CA LEU A 132 -6.80 -35.89 20.53
C LEU A 132 -7.39 -36.51 19.24
N ILE A 133 -6.55 -36.92 18.28
CA ILE A 133 -7.00 -37.60 17.04
C ILE A 133 -7.40 -39.06 17.31
N THR A 134 -6.87 -39.67 18.37
CA THR A 134 -7.20 -41.05 18.75
C THR A 134 -8.46 -41.18 19.62
N GLU A 135 -9.10 -40.06 19.96
CA GLU A 135 -10.32 -40.05 20.76
C GLU A 135 -11.54 -40.56 20.00
N LYS A 136 -12.42 -41.27 20.72
CA LYS A 136 -13.66 -41.84 20.13
C LYS A 136 -14.80 -40.83 20.05
N ASN A 137 -14.75 -39.73 20.80
CA ASN A 137 -15.81 -38.73 20.81
C ASN A 137 -15.70 -37.83 19.56
N HIS A 138 -16.71 -37.88 18.70
CA HIS A 138 -16.78 -37.12 17.46
C HIS A 138 -16.64 -35.61 17.66
N GLY A 139 -17.15 -35.04 18.76
CA GLY A 139 -17.01 -33.62 19.08
C GLY A 139 -15.58 -33.21 19.47
N ILE A 140 -14.86 -34.10 20.17
CA ILE A 140 -13.42 -33.89 20.46
C ILE A 140 -12.64 -34.00 19.15
N LEU A 141 -12.93 -34.98 18.32
CA LEU A 141 -12.26 -35.17 17.03
C LEU A 141 -12.53 -34.02 16.04
N LEU A 142 -13.74 -33.46 16.03
CA LEU A 142 -14.11 -32.28 15.24
C LEU A 142 -13.36 -31.02 15.69
N THR A 143 -13.23 -30.82 17.01
CA THR A 143 -12.48 -29.68 17.56
C THR A 143 -10.97 -29.85 17.41
N ALA A 144 -10.45 -31.07 17.55
CA ALA A 144 -9.05 -31.41 17.28
C ALA A 144 -8.68 -31.20 15.81
N THR A 145 -9.49 -31.71 14.86
CA THR A 145 -9.26 -31.50 13.42
C THR A 145 -9.35 -30.02 13.04
N ALA A 146 -10.26 -29.25 13.65
CA ALA A 146 -10.31 -27.80 13.47
C ALA A 146 -9.05 -27.09 14.03
N LEU A 147 -8.56 -27.48 15.21
CA LEU A 147 -7.34 -26.93 15.80
C LEU A 147 -6.10 -27.25 14.93
N ILE A 148 -5.95 -28.49 14.48
CA ILE A 148 -4.87 -28.89 13.55
C ILE A 148 -4.97 -28.10 12.25
N THR A 149 -6.16 -27.91 11.70
CA THR A 149 -6.39 -27.10 10.48
C THR A 149 -5.81 -25.69 10.63
N GLU A 150 -6.08 -25.02 11.76
CA GLU A 150 -5.52 -23.69 12.03
C GLU A 150 -4.01 -23.69 12.27
N MET A 151 -3.47 -24.68 13.03
CA MET A 151 -2.03 -24.83 13.23
C MET A 151 -1.27 -25.01 11.90
N CYS A 152 -1.83 -25.82 11.00
CA CYS A 152 -1.33 -26.09 9.65
C CYS A 152 -1.38 -24.84 8.74
N TYR A 153 -2.34 -23.93 8.92
CA TYR A 153 -2.35 -22.64 8.21
C TYR A 153 -1.32 -21.64 8.77
N LYS A 154 -0.97 -21.74 10.06
CA LYS A 154 -0.07 -20.77 10.73
C LYS A 154 1.40 -21.16 10.67
N SER A 155 1.74 -22.44 10.61
CA SER A 155 3.14 -22.90 10.60
C SER A 155 3.39 -24.03 9.61
N THR A 156 4.47 -23.88 8.85
CA THR A 156 4.96 -24.90 7.90
C THR A 156 5.61 -26.09 8.60
N GLU A 157 6.12 -25.90 9.82
CA GLU A 157 6.71 -26.96 10.65
C GLU A 157 5.63 -27.92 11.18
N ALA A 158 4.49 -27.39 11.62
CA ALA A 158 3.35 -28.22 12.01
C ALA A 158 2.82 -29.08 10.84
N LEU A 159 2.82 -28.57 9.60
CA LEU A 159 2.47 -29.36 8.42
C LEU A 159 3.35 -30.62 8.31
N GLN A 160 4.67 -30.48 8.44
CA GLN A 160 5.61 -31.60 8.37
C GLN A 160 5.37 -32.63 9.50
N HIS A 161 5.07 -32.16 10.71
CA HIS A 161 4.73 -33.04 11.83
C HIS A 161 3.41 -33.80 11.60
N PHE A 162 2.37 -33.10 11.12
CA PHE A 162 1.04 -33.68 10.93
C PHE A 162 0.88 -34.56 9.67
N ARG A 163 1.76 -34.44 8.66
CA ARG A 163 1.83 -35.38 7.51
C ARG A 163 1.90 -36.85 7.93
N LYS A 164 2.66 -37.15 8.99
CA LYS A 164 2.80 -38.52 9.53
C LYS A 164 1.50 -39.10 10.11
N LEU A 165 0.44 -38.30 10.27
CA LEU A 165 -0.86 -38.74 10.77
C LEU A 165 -1.88 -38.99 9.65
N VAL A 166 -1.56 -38.72 8.38
CA VAL A 166 -2.47 -38.93 7.25
C VAL A 166 -3.06 -40.34 7.19
N PRO A 167 -2.29 -41.45 7.33
CA PRO A 167 -2.88 -42.80 7.32
C PRO A 167 -3.91 -43.04 8.44
N ASN A 168 -3.75 -42.38 9.60
CA ASN A 168 -4.74 -42.44 10.68
C ASN A 168 -6.01 -41.67 10.33
N LEU A 169 -5.90 -40.50 9.70
CA LEU A 169 -7.04 -39.71 9.23
C LEU A 169 -7.81 -40.46 8.13
N VAL A 170 -7.09 -41.09 7.20
CA VAL A 170 -7.66 -41.96 6.15
C VAL A 170 -8.44 -43.13 6.77
N ARG A 171 -7.88 -43.81 7.78
CA ARG A 171 -8.56 -44.90 8.49
C ARG A 171 -9.83 -44.44 9.21
N ILE A 172 -9.80 -43.27 9.85
CA ILE A 172 -10.97 -42.66 10.51
C ILE A 172 -12.05 -42.35 9.46
N LEU A 173 -11.71 -41.68 8.36
CA LEU A 173 -12.66 -41.35 7.31
C LEU A 173 -13.26 -42.61 6.66
N LYS A 174 -12.44 -43.64 6.40
CA LYS A 174 -12.91 -44.94 5.89
C LYS A 174 -13.89 -45.62 6.86
N THR A 175 -13.67 -45.47 8.17
CA THR A 175 -14.59 -45.97 9.19
C THR A 175 -15.93 -45.21 9.16
N LEU A 176 -15.93 -43.89 8.97
CA LEU A 176 -17.15 -43.08 8.86
C LEU A 176 -17.99 -43.42 7.62
N ILE A 177 -17.34 -43.68 6.47
CA ILE A 177 -18.04 -44.05 5.22
C ILE A 177 -18.66 -45.45 5.30
N LEU A 178 -17.97 -46.40 5.93
CA LEU A 178 -18.44 -47.78 6.07
C LEU A 178 -19.40 -47.97 7.25
N SER A 179 -19.40 -47.07 8.23
CA SER A 179 -20.33 -47.06 9.36
C SER A 179 -21.69 -46.52 8.91
N GLY A 180 -22.60 -47.41 8.52
CA GLY A 180 -23.86 -47.04 7.88
C GLY A 180 -24.86 -46.23 8.74
N TYR A 181 -24.80 -46.30 10.08
CA TYR A 181 -25.72 -45.55 10.95
C TYR A 181 -25.16 -45.30 12.35
N SER A 182 -25.29 -44.07 12.85
CA SER A 182 -25.03 -43.70 14.25
C SER A 182 -26.11 -42.71 14.72
N PRO A 183 -26.94 -43.03 15.73
CA PRO A 183 -28.15 -42.26 16.04
C PRO A 183 -27.91 -40.84 16.55
N GLU A 184 -26.72 -40.54 17.09
CA GLU A 184 -26.37 -39.19 17.56
C GLU A 184 -25.73 -38.31 16.47
N HIS A 185 -25.26 -38.91 15.37
CA HIS A 185 -24.39 -38.24 14.40
C HIS A 185 -24.81 -38.44 12.93
N ASP A 186 -25.83 -39.26 12.67
CA ASP A 186 -26.43 -39.40 11.34
C ASP A 186 -27.20 -38.14 10.92
N VAL A 187 -27.00 -37.72 9.68
CA VAL A 187 -27.83 -36.68 9.05
C VAL A 187 -28.32 -37.17 7.69
N SER A 188 -29.54 -37.72 7.68
CA SER A 188 -30.21 -38.24 6.47
C SER A 188 -29.53 -39.46 5.85
N GLY A 189 -29.06 -40.41 6.66
CA GLY A 189 -28.40 -41.64 6.18
C GLY A 189 -26.90 -41.48 5.89
N ILE A 190 -26.27 -40.43 6.42
CA ILE A 190 -24.83 -40.20 6.32
C ILE A 190 -24.27 -39.92 7.73
N SER A 191 -23.37 -40.79 8.18
CA SER A 191 -22.68 -40.71 9.47
C SER A 191 -21.68 -39.54 9.56
N ASP A 192 -21.98 -38.56 10.41
CA ASP A 192 -21.19 -37.37 10.73
C ASP A 192 -20.58 -36.61 9.52
N PRO A 193 -21.42 -35.94 8.72
CA PRO A 193 -20.95 -35.18 7.56
C PRO A 193 -20.04 -34.00 7.94
N PHE A 194 -20.19 -33.43 9.13
CA PHE A 194 -19.36 -32.30 9.58
C PHE A 194 -17.91 -32.72 9.81
N LEU A 195 -17.73 -33.88 10.47
CA LEU A 195 -16.41 -34.48 10.67
C LEU A 195 -15.81 -34.94 9.33
N GLN A 196 -16.57 -35.57 8.45
CA GLN A 196 -16.07 -35.96 7.12
C GLN A 196 -15.54 -34.76 6.32
N VAL A 197 -16.30 -33.66 6.24
CA VAL A 197 -15.88 -32.42 5.55
C VAL A 197 -14.65 -31.80 6.23
N ARG A 198 -14.54 -31.84 7.57
CA ARG A 198 -13.34 -31.32 8.26
C ARG A 198 -12.10 -32.20 8.06
N LEU A 199 -12.25 -33.51 8.01
CA LEU A 199 -11.17 -34.45 7.68
C LEU A 199 -10.68 -34.26 6.24
N LEU A 200 -11.59 -34.14 5.26
CA LEU A 200 -11.27 -33.83 3.86
C LEU A 200 -10.52 -32.49 3.75
N ARG A 201 -11.02 -31.44 4.39
CA ARG A 201 -10.35 -30.13 4.43
C ARG A 201 -8.95 -30.18 5.03
N LEU A 202 -8.77 -30.94 6.11
CA LEU A 202 -7.47 -31.13 6.75
C LEU A 202 -6.51 -31.88 5.82
N MET A 203 -6.96 -32.97 5.20
CA MET A 203 -6.19 -33.74 4.21
C MET A 203 -5.78 -32.89 3.00
N ARG A 204 -6.67 -32.02 2.49
CA ARG A 204 -6.35 -31.07 1.40
C ARG A 204 -5.17 -30.16 1.74
N ILE A 205 -5.09 -29.68 2.98
CA ILE A 205 -4.01 -28.79 3.43
C ILE A 205 -2.72 -29.57 3.64
N ILE A 206 -2.79 -30.76 4.25
CA ILE A 206 -1.61 -31.60 4.54
C ILE A 206 -0.97 -32.15 3.26
N GLY A 207 -1.77 -32.65 2.32
CA GLY A 207 -1.32 -33.20 1.03
C GLY A 207 -0.91 -32.14 0.01
N LYS A 208 -1.09 -30.84 0.30
CA LYS A 208 -0.70 -29.78 -0.61
C LYS A 208 0.82 -29.79 -0.83
N ASN A 209 1.21 -29.86 -2.10
CA ASN A 209 2.59 -29.99 -2.57
C ASN A 209 3.35 -31.25 -2.10
N ASP A 210 2.66 -32.27 -1.60
CA ASP A 210 3.28 -33.52 -1.11
C ASP A 210 2.77 -34.73 -1.89
N THR A 211 3.66 -35.52 -2.48
CA THR A 211 3.26 -36.70 -3.28
C THR A 211 2.93 -37.88 -2.37
N GLU A 212 3.82 -38.23 -1.43
CA GLU A 212 3.63 -39.38 -0.53
C GLU A 212 2.30 -39.31 0.24
N ALA A 213 2.00 -38.16 0.85
CA ALA A 213 0.71 -37.96 1.51
C ALA A 213 -0.48 -38.00 0.55
N SER A 214 -0.37 -37.44 -0.65
CA SER A 214 -1.44 -37.50 -1.67
C SER A 214 -1.72 -38.94 -2.11
N ASP A 215 -0.68 -39.74 -2.32
CA ASP A 215 -0.79 -41.12 -2.76
C ASP A 215 -1.52 -41.98 -1.73
N THR A 216 -1.21 -41.82 -0.43
CA THR A 216 -1.95 -42.51 0.65
C THR A 216 -3.43 -42.08 0.78
N MET A 217 -3.81 -40.95 0.17
CA MET A 217 -5.17 -40.40 0.20
C MET A 217 -5.98 -40.71 -1.07
N ASN A 218 -5.35 -41.05 -2.19
CA ASN A 218 -6.03 -41.24 -3.48
C ASN A 218 -7.15 -42.31 -3.39
N ASP A 219 -6.87 -43.47 -2.76
CA ASP A 219 -7.84 -44.56 -2.58
C ASP A 219 -9.12 -44.12 -1.85
N ILE A 220 -8.96 -43.37 -0.74
CA ILE A 220 -10.12 -42.93 0.05
C ILE A 220 -10.88 -41.80 -0.63
N LEU A 221 -10.19 -40.94 -1.39
CA LEU A 221 -10.84 -39.89 -2.19
C LEU A 221 -11.63 -40.49 -3.36
N ALA A 222 -11.12 -41.53 -4.01
CA ALA A 222 -11.86 -42.31 -4.99
C ALA A 222 -13.09 -42.97 -4.35
N GLN A 223 -12.94 -43.63 -3.19
CA GLN A 223 -14.05 -44.27 -2.47
C GLN A 223 -15.13 -43.26 -2.05
N VAL A 224 -14.77 -42.06 -1.56
CA VAL A 224 -15.72 -40.97 -1.26
C VAL A 224 -16.45 -40.52 -2.53
N ALA A 225 -15.70 -40.32 -3.63
CA ALA A 225 -16.23 -39.83 -4.90
C ALA A 225 -17.22 -40.80 -5.57
N THR A 226 -17.09 -42.12 -5.33
CA THR A 226 -17.99 -43.15 -5.88
C THR A 226 -19.14 -43.53 -4.94
N ASN A 227 -18.89 -43.64 -3.63
CA ASN A 227 -19.84 -44.25 -2.70
C ASN A 227 -20.77 -43.25 -1.99
N THR A 228 -20.48 -41.94 -2.04
CA THR A 228 -21.32 -40.93 -1.38
C THR A 228 -22.63 -40.72 -2.14
N GLU A 229 -23.76 -40.85 -1.45
CA GLU A 229 -25.08 -40.64 -2.04
C GLU A 229 -25.31 -39.15 -2.39
N ASN A 230 -25.55 -38.85 -3.67
CA ASN A 230 -25.75 -37.49 -4.17
C ASN A 230 -27.21 -37.01 -4.16
N SER A 231 -28.14 -37.78 -3.58
CA SER A 231 -29.57 -37.46 -3.56
C SER A 231 -29.94 -36.30 -2.61
N LYS A 232 -29.12 -36.07 -1.57
CA LYS A 232 -29.32 -35.04 -0.54
C LYS A 232 -28.20 -34.00 -0.56
N ASN A 233 -28.49 -32.81 -0.07
CA ASN A 233 -27.51 -31.73 0.10
C ASN A 233 -26.29 -32.16 0.95
N VAL A 234 -26.49 -33.04 1.94
CA VAL A 234 -25.43 -33.55 2.83
C VAL A 234 -24.33 -34.28 2.04
N GLY A 235 -24.71 -35.24 1.19
CA GLY A 235 -23.74 -35.97 0.36
C GLY A 235 -23.12 -35.09 -0.73
N ASN A 236 -23.90 -34.16 -1.30
CA ASN A 236 -23.35 -33.17 -2.24
C ASN A 236 -22.32 -32.23 -1.58
N ALA A 237 -22.45 -31.91 -0.28
CA ALA A 237 -21.46 -31.13 0.47
C ALA A 237 -20.17 -31.91 0.75
N ILE A 238 -20.27 -33.22 1.03
CA ILE A 238 -19.10 -34.11 1.17
C ILE A 238 -18.39 -34.26 -0.17
N LEU A 239 -19.12 -34.55 -1.25
CA LEU A 239 -18.60 -34.64 -2.61
C LEU A 239 -17.94 -33.32 -3.05
N TYR A 240 -18.50 -32.16 -2.68
CA TYR A 240 -17.89 -30.86 -2.96
C TYR A 240 -16.54 -30.67 -2.27
N GLU A 241 -16.42 -30.94 -0.96
CA GLU A 241 -15.13 -30.82 -0.27
C GLU A 241 -14.15 -31.91 -0.75
N ALA A 242 -14.62 -33.10 -1.12
CA ALA A 242 -13.79 -34.16 -1.73
C ALA A 242 -13.23 -33.74 -3.08
N VAL A 243 -14.05 -33.15 -3.96
CA VAL A 243 -13.62 -32.58 -5.24
C VAL A 243 -12.59 -31.47 -5.03
N LEU A 244 -12.85 -30.52 -4.11
CA LEU A 244 -11.84 -29.50 -3.76
C LEU A 244 -10.55 -30.13 -3.25
N THR A 245 -10.63 -31.24 -2.51
CA THR A 245 -9.46 -31.96 -1.99
C THR A 245 -8.66 -32.58 -3.13
N ILE A 246 -9.31 -33.27 -4.08
CA ILE A 246 -8.68 -33.87 -5.26
C ILE A 246 -7.96 -32.82 -6.12
N MET A 247 -8.59 -31.66 -6.35
CA MET A 247 -8.05 -30.67 -7.29
C MET A 247 -6.91 -29.80 -6.72
N ASP A 248 -6.85 -29.59 -5.40
CA ASP A 248 -5.77 -28.84 -4.74
C ASP A 248 -4.50 -29.68 -4.47
N ILE A 249 -4.60 -31.01 -4.49
CA ILE A 249 -3.46 -31.93 -4.27
C ILE A 249 -2.85 -32.45 -5.58
N LYS A 250 -1.67 -33.07 -5.48
CA LYS A 250 -1.01 -33.75 -6.60
C LYS A 250 -1.56 -35.17 -6.78
N SER A 251 -2.86 -35.29 -7.05
CA SER A 251 -3.53 -36.57 -7.32
C SER A 251 -3.25 -37.09 -8.73
N GLU A 252 -3.57 -38.37 -8.96
CA GLU A 252 -3.66 -38.98 -10.28
C GLU A 252 -4.63 -38.21 -11.21
N SER A 253 -4.31 -38.15 -12.51
CA SER A 253 -5.13 -37.49 -13.52
C SER A 253 -6.51 -38.12 -13.70
N GLY A 254 -6.63 -39.44 -13.56
CA GLY A 254 -7.91 -40.15 -13.59
C GLY A 254 -8.89 -39.65 -12.52
N LEU A 255 -8.39 -39.43 -11.30
CA LEU A 255 -9.18 -38.93 -10.18
C LEU A 255 -9.63 -37.46 -10.41
N ARG A 256 -8.80 -36.63 -11.06
CA ARG A 256 -9.17 -35.26 -11.45
C ARG A 256 -10.24 -35.24 -12.54
N VAL A 257 -10.15 -36.12 -13.53
CA VAL A 257 -11.20 -36.26 -14.56
C VAL A 257 -12.52 -36.72 -13.91
N LEU A 258 -12.48 -37.65 -12.95
CA LEU A 258 -13.66 -38.02 -12.17
C LEU A 258 -14.24 -36.83 -11.39
N ALA A 259 -13.39 -36.01 -10.76
CA ALA A 259 -13.80 -34.81 -10.03
C ALA A 259 -14.46 -33.76 -10.94
N VAL A 260 -13.92 -33.50 -12.12
CA VAL A 260 -14.56 -32.61 -13.12
C VAL A 260 -15.88 -33.19 -13.61
N ASN A 261 -15.99 -34.51 -13.81
CA ASN A 261 -17.26 -35.17 -14.17
C ASN A 261 -18.31 -35.11 -13.04
N ILE A 262 -17.91 -35.03 -11.76
CA ILE A 262 -18.82 -34.75 -10.64
C ILE A 262 -19.34 -33.31 -10.74
N LEU A 263 -18.46 -32.34 -10.99
CA LEU A 263 -18.87 -30.93 -11.18
C LEU A 263 -19.76 -30.72 -12.41
N GLY A 264 -19.50 -31.45 -13.51
CA GLY A 264 -20.37 -31.46 -14.69
C GLY A 264 -21.78 -31.95 -14.38
N ARG A 265 -21.93 -32.99 -13.53
CA ARG A 265 -23.23 -33.44 -13.03
C ARG A 265 -23.89 -32.40 -12.10
N PHE A 266 -23.11 -31.69 -11.29
CA PHE A 266 -23.63 -30.61 -10.45
C PHE A 266 -24.10 -29.38 -11.25
N LEU A 267 -23.48 -29.06 -12.40
CA LEU A 267 -23.95 -28.00 -13.30
C LEU A 267 -25.33 -28.27 -13.91
N ILE A 268 -25.69 -29.55 -14.12
CA ILE A 268 -26.96 -29.97 -14.73
C ILE A 268 -28.07 -30.10 -13.67
N ASN A 269 -27.75 -29.96 -12.37
CA ASN A 269 -28.71 -30.13 -11.30
C ASN A 269 -29.73 -28.98 -11.25
N ASN A 270 -31.00 -29.29 -11.02
CA ASN A 270 -32.07 -28.29 -10.89
C ASN A 270 -31.86 -27.33 -9.70
N ASP A 271 -31.17 -27.77 -8.64
CA ASP A 271 -30.88 -26.91 -7.49
C ASP A 271 -29.84 -25.82 -7.84
N LYS A 272 -30.28 -24.56 -7.74
CA LYS A 272 -29.44 -23.37 -7.92
C LYS A 272 -28.22 -23.35 -7.01
N ASN A 273 -28.33 -23.85 -5.78
CA ASN A 273 -27.21 -23.90 -4.83
C ASN A 273 -26.11 -24.83 -5.35
N ILE A 274 -26.49 -25.99 -5.88
CA ILE A 274 -25.56 -26.99 -6.42
C ILE A 274 -24.89 -26.45 -7.71
N ARG A 275 -25.65 -25.78 -8.59
CA ARG A 275 -25.08 -25.12 -9.78
C ARG A 275 -24.13 -23.98 -9.43
N TYR A 276 -24.46 -23.14 -8.44
CA TYR A 276 -23.56 -22.10 -7.95
C TYR A 276 -22.26 -22.67 -7.39
N VAL A 277 -22.34 -23.71 -6.55
CA VAL A 277 -21.18 -24.42 -6.01
C VAL A 277 -20.34 -25.00 -7.15
N ALA A 278 -20.95 -25.65 -8.15
CA ALA A 278 -20.24 -26.19 -9.31
C ALA A 278 -19.46 -25.12 -10.08
N LEU A 279 -20.10 -24.01 -10.46
CA LEU A 279 -19.45 -22.90 -11.17
C LEU A 279 -18.29 -22.30 -10.35
N ASN A 280 -18.51 -22.03 -9.06
CA ASN A 280 -17.50 -21.48 -8.16
C ASN A 280 -16.32 -22.45 -7.93
N THR A 281 -16.56 -23.77 -8.04
CA THR A 281 -15.50 -24.78 -7.97
C THR A 281 -14.71 -24.84 -9.28
N LEU A 282 -15.41 -24.93 -10.41
CA LEU A 282 -14.80 -24.98 -11.73
C LEU A 282 -13.90 -23.77 -11.97
N LEU A 283 -14.31 -22.57 -11.53
CA LEU A 283 -13.49 -21.35 -11.60
C LEU A 283 -12.12 -21.49 -10.92
N ARG A 284 -12.01 -22.21 -9.81
CA ARG A 284 -10.72 -22.52 -9.17
C ARG A 284 -9.92 -23.57 -9.93
N VAL A 285 -10.62 -24.50 -10.58
CA VAL A 285 -10.05 -25.65 -11.30
C VAL A 285 -9.50 -25.31 -12.68
N VAL A 286 -10.01 -24.27 -13.37
CA VAL A 286 -9.57 -23.91 -14.74
C VAL A 286 -8.05 -23.73 -14.84
N HIS A 287 -7.41 -23.18 -13.81
CA HIS A 287 -5.96 -22.97 -13.78
C HIS A 287 -5.13 -24.25 -13.61
N VAL A 288 -5.75 -25.36 -13.21
CA VAL A 288 -5.10 -26.68 -13.06
C VAL A 288 -5.34 -27.54 -14.31
N ASP A 289 -6.61 -27.71 -14.72
CA ASP A 289 -7.01 -28.64 -15.79
C ASP A 289 -8.03 -28.02 -16.77
N ASN A 290 -7.61 -26.96 -17.48
CA ASN A 290 -8.45 -26.23 -18.47
C ASN A 290 -9.15 -27.17 -19.47
N ASN A 291 -8.41 -28.12 -20.07
CA ASN A 291 -8.91 -29.06 -21.07
C ASN A 291 -10.10 -29.92 -20.59
N ALA A 292 -10.15 -30.27 -19.30
CA ALA A 292 -11.26 -31.05 -18.74
C ALA A 292 -12.52 -30.16 -18.59
N VAL A 293 -12.36 -28.92 -18.12
CA VAL A 293 -13.47 -27.97 -17.94
C VAL A 293 -14.08 -27.52 -19.28
N GLN A 294 -13.26 -27.37 -20.33
CA GLN A 294 -13.72 -27.00 -21.68
C GLN A 294 -14.80 -27.94 -22.25
N ARG A 295 -14.85 -29.21 -21.81
CA ARG A 295 -15.90 -30.17 -22.20
C ARG A 295 -17.31 -29.74 -21.77
N HIS A 296 -17.41 -28.98 -20.69
CA HIS A 296 -18.67 -28.45 -20.15
C HIS A 296 -18.93 -26.99 -20.56
N ARG A 297 -18.18 -26.43 -21.53
CA ARG A 297 -18.33 -25.02 -21.95
C ARG A 297 -19.76 -24.64 -22.36
N SER A 298 -20.50 -25.56 -22.99
CA SER A 298 -21.86 -25.29 -23.49
C SER A 298 -22.86 -25.08 -22.34
N THR A 299 -22.83 -25.95 -21.31
CA THR A 299 -23.70 -25.81 -20.14
C THR A 299 -23.29 -24.60 -19.28
N ILE A 300 -22.01 -24.23 -19.26
CA ILE A 300 -21.53 -23.01 -18.59
C ILE A 300 -22.05 -21.75 -19.32
N VAL A 301 -22.00 -21.70 -20.65
CA VAL A 301 -22.57 -20.59 -21.44
C VAL A 301 -24.10 -20.53 -21.29
N GLU A 302 -24.77 -21.68 -21.19
CA GLU A 302 -26.21 -21.73 -20.88
C GLU A 302 -26.55 -21.13 -19.50
N CYS A 303 -25.68 -21.31 -18.50
CA CYS A 303 -25.84 -20.70 -17.17
C CYS A 303 -25.81 -19.16 -17.18
N LEU A 304 -25.32 -18.50 -18.24
CA LEU A 304 -25.43 -17.04 -18.41
C LEU A 304 -26.87 -16.57 -18.61
N LYS A 305 -27.76 -17.47 -19.05
CA LYS A 305 -29.19 -17.22 -19.28
C LYS A 305 -30.05 -17.56 -18.05
N ASP A 306 -29.43 -17.97 -16.92
CA ASP A 306 -30.18 -18.28 -15.70
C ASP A 306 -30.81 -17.02 -15.08
N ALA A 307 -31.95 -17.19 -14.41
CA ALA A 307 -32.61 -16.11 -13.70
C ALA A 307 -31.83 -15.60 -12.47
N ASP A 308 -30.94 -16.42 -11.90
CA ASP A 308 -30.18 -16.09 -10.69
C ASP A 308 -28.94 -15.22 -10.98
N VAL A 309 -28.95 -14.01 -10.42
CA VAL A 309 -27.84 -13.03 -10.44
C VAL A 309 -26.51 -13.66 -9.98
N SER A 310 -26.52 -14.54 -8.99
CA SER A 310 -25.30 -15.17 -8.44
C SER A 310 -24.73 -16.23 -9.37
N ILE A 311 -25.60 -16.98 -10.04
CA ILE A 311 -25.22 -17.97 -11.06
C ILE A 311 -24.67 -17.26 -12.29
N LYS A 312 -25.39 -16.24 -12.80
CA LYS A 312 -24.92 -15.38 -13.91
C LYS A 312 -23.52 -14.81 -13.66
N ARG A 313 -23.26 -14.30 -12.44
CA ARG A 313 -21.94 -13.76 -12.05
C ARG A 313 -20.83 -14.81 -12.17
N ARG A 314 -21.02 -15.99 -11.57
CA ARG A 314 -20.00 -17.06 -11.60
C ARG A 314 -19.84 -17.70 -12.98
N ALA A 315 -20.92 -17.82 -13.75
CA ALA A 315 -20.87 -18.27 -15.13
C ALA A 315 -20.08 -17.29 -16.01
N MET A 316 -20.30 -15.98 -15.86
CA MET A 316 -19.54 -14.94 -16.57
C MET A 316 -18.04 -15.00 -16.25
N GLU A 317 -17.67 -15.01 -14.95
CA GLU A 317 -16.28 -15.14 -14.50
C GLU A 317 -15.62 -16.41 -15.08
N LEU A 318 -16.32 -17.54 -15.04
CA LEU A 318 -15.84 -18.83 -15.57
C LEU A 318 -15.72 -18.82 -17.10
N CYS A 319 -16.65 -18.20 -17.81
CA CYS A 319 -16.58 -18.03 -19.27
C CYS A 319 -15.33 -17.25 -19.67
N PHE A 320 -15.01 -16.15 -18.99
CA PHE A 320 -13.78 -15.39 -19.24
C PHE A 320 -12.51 -16.18 -18.91
N ALA A 321 -12.51 -16.96 -17.82
CA ALA A 321 -11.39 -17.84 -17.47
C ALA A 321 -11.15 -18.97 -18.50
N LEU A 322 -12.20 -19.38 -19.23
CA LEU A 322 -12.13 -20.40 -20.29
C LEU A 322 -11.74 -19.84 -21.67
N ILE A 323 -11.48 -18.53 -21.81
CA ILE A 323 -11.06 -17.95 -23.10
C ILE A 323 -9.58 -18.29 -23.37
N ASN A 324 -9.35 -18.88 -24.54
CA ASN A 324 -8.05 -19.23 -25.11
C ASN A 324 -7.99 -18.68 -26.56
N ALA A 325 -6.79 -18.61 -27.15
CA ALA A 325 -6.60 -18.16 -28.54
C ALA A 325 -7.47 -18.89 -29.58
N ASN A 326 -7.79 -20.18 -29.35
CA ASN A 326 -8.59 -20.99 -30.28
C ASN A 326 -10.10 -20.72 -30.21
N ASN A 327 -10.63 -20.23 -29.07
CA ASN A 327 -12.07 -20.08 -28.84
C ASN A 327 -12.52 -18.61 -28.68
N ILE A 328 -11.58 -17.66 -28.65
CA ILE A 328 -11.83 -16.21 -28.49
C ILE A 328 -12.94 -15.70 -29.41
N ARG A 329 -12.93 -16.05 -30.70
CA ARG A 329 -13.93 -15.55 -31.67
C ARG A 329 -15.36 -15.98 -31.32
N THR A 330 -15.57 -17.24 -30.93
CA THR A 330 -16.89 -17.76 -30.57
C THR A 330 -17.33 -17.26 -29.19
N MET A 331 -16.42 -17.28 -28.20
CA MET A 331 -16.72 -16.85 -26.83
C MET A 331 -17.06 -15.36 -26.77
N THR A 332 -16.32 -14.50 -27.47
CA THR A 332 -16.58 -13.05 -27.50
C THR A 332 -17.98 -12.74 -28.06
N ASN A 333 -18.45 -13.48 -29.06
CA ASN A 333 -19.80 -13.31 -29.61
C ASN A 333 -20.90 -13.70 -28.61
N GLU A 334 -20.75 -14.81 -27.87
CA GLU A 334 -21.67 -15.17 -26.78
C GLU A 334 -21.65 -14.12 -25.65
N MET A 335 -20.46 -13.63 -25.28
CA MET A 335 -20.32 -12.55 -24.29
C MET A 335 -20.98 -11.22 -24.77
N PHE A 336 -20.95 -10.89 -26.07
CA PHE A 336 -21.66 -9.73 -26.60
C PHE A 336 -23.18 -9.91 -26.52
N THR A 337 -23.70 -11.10 -26.82
CA THR A 337 -25.11 -11.45 -26.66
C THR A 337 -25.56 -11.37 -25.19
N PHE A 338 -24.68 -11.73 -24.25
CA PHE A 338 -24.92 -11.53 -22.82
C PHE A 338 -24.85 -10.04 -22.42
N LEU A 339 -23.90 -9.27 -22.94
CA LEU A 339 -23.68 -7.86 -22.61
C LEU A 339 -24.87 -6.95 -23.00
N SER A 340 -25.55 -7.25 -24.11
CA SER A 340 -26.75 -6.49 -24.54
C SER A 340 -27.94 -6.70 -23.60
N ILE A 341 -28.14 -7.93 -23.11
CA ILE A 341 -29.23 -8.32 -22.19
C ILE A 341 -28.90 -8.01 -20.71
N CYS A 342 -27.62 -7.78 -20.39
CA CYS A 342 -27.12 -7.66 -19.02
C CYS A 342 -27.74 -6.50 -18.20
N GLU A 343 -27.92 -6.72 -16.90
CA GLU A 343 -28.24 -5.67 -15.93
C GLU A 343 -27.03 -4.74 -15.69
N LEU A 344 -27.26 -3.49 -15.27
CA LEU A 344 -26.21 -2.45 -15.18
C LEU A 344 -25.03 -2.87 -14.28
N ASP A 345 -25.32 -3.51 -13.14
CA ASP A 345 -24.34 -3.99 -12.15
C ASP A 345 -23.32 -5.01 -12.71
N PHE A 346 -23.60 -5.61 -13.87
CA PHE A 346 -22.71 -6.53 -14.56
C PHE A 346 -21.98 -5.91 -15.75
N LYS A 347 -22.50 -4.82 -16.34
CA LYS A 347 -21.92 -4.26 -17.58
C LYS A 347 -20.49 -3.76 -17.36
N ALA A 348 -20.20 -3.14 -16.22
CA ALA A 348 -18.85 -2.68 -15.91
C ALA A 348 -17.85 -3.85 -15.76
N ASP A 349 -18.22 -4.91 -15.05
CA ASP A 349 -17.38 -6.10 -14.87
C ASP A 349 -17.19 -6.88 -16.18
N CYS A 350 -18.28 -7.06 -16.93
CA CYS A 350 -18.29 -7.78 -18.21
C CYS A 350 -17.41 -7.08 -19.25
N THR A 351 -17.56 -5.76 -19.42
CA THR A 351 -16.75 -4.98 -20.38
C THR A 351 -15.28 -4.96 -20.01
N SER A 352 -14.95 -4.89 -18.72
CA SER A 352 -13.57 -4.93 -18.23
C SER A 352 -12.90 -6.27 -18.49
N ASN A 353 -13.57 -7.38 -18.18
CA ASN A 353 -13.04 -8.73 -18.43
C ASN A 353 -12.98 -9.05 -19.93
N MET A 354 -13.96 -8.58 -20.71
CA MET A 354 -13.95 -8.71 -22.17
C MET A 354 -12.76 -7.96 -22.79
N PHE A 355 -12.51 -6.73 -22.36
CA PHE A 355 -11.36 -5.94 -22.80
C PHE A 355 -10.04 -6.69 -22.54
N LEU A 356 -9.83 -7.18 -21.31
CA LEU A 356 -8.65 -7.96 -20.93
C LEU A 356 -8.49 -9.26 -21.75
N ALA A 357 -9.59 -9.95 -22.05
CA ALA A 357 -9.56 -11.16 -22.88
C ALA A 357 -9.19 -10.85 -24.35
N ILE A 358 -9.70 -9.75 -24.90
CA ILE A 358 -9.39 -9.27 -26.26
C ILE A 358 -7.95 -8.76 -26.35
N GLU A 359 -7.42 -8.11 -25.31
CA GLU A 359 -6.01 -7.69 -25.24
C GLU A 359 -5.05 -8.86 -25.16
N ARG A 360 -5.41 -9.93 -24.43
CA ARG A 360 -4.55 -11.11 -24.29
C ARG A 360 -4.58 -12.06 -25.50
N PHE A 361 -5.71 -12.20 -26.18
CA PHE A 361 -5.94 -13.27 -27.17
C PHE A 361 -6.38 -12.78 -28.57
N ALA A 362 -6.24 -11.50 -28.90
CA ALA A 362 -6.57 -11.00 -30.22
C ALA A 362 -5.71 -11.65 -31.34
N PRO A 363 -6.33 -12.20 -32.41
CA PRO A 363 -5.61 -12.76 -33.55
C PRO A 363 -5.08 -11.70 -34.54
N SER A 364 -5.61 -10.47 -34.52
CA SER A 364 -5.11 -9.37 -35.35
C SER A 364 -5.45 -8.00 -34.74
N LYS A 365 -4.63 -6.98 -35.03
CA LYS A 365 -4.86 -5.59 -34.57
C LYS A 365 -6.20 -5.03 -35.05
N ARG A 366 -6.61 -5.34 -36.29
CA ARG A 366 -7.91 -4.93 -36.83
C ARG A 366 -9.07 -5.52 -36.03
N TRP A 367 -9.09 -6.85 -35.88
CA TRP A 367 -10.13 -7.54 -35.10
C TRP A 367 -10.22 -7.03 -33.65
N HIS A 368 -9.05 -6.76 -33.05
CA HIS A 368 -8.94 -6.22 -31.70
C HIS A 368 -9.62 -4.85 -31.57
N VAL A 369 -9.30 -3.90 -32.47
CA VAL A 369 -9.96 -2.58 -32.49
C VAL A 369 -11.45 -2.70 -32.78
N ASP A 370 -11.85 -3.52 -33.75
CA ASP A 370 -13.27 -3.78 -34.07
C ASP A 370 -14.06 -4.25 -32.85
N GLN A 371 -13.49 -5.14 -32.03
CA GLN A 371 -14.19 -5.63 -30.83
C GLN A 371 -14.25 -4.56 -29.73
N ILE A 372 -13.22 -3.75 -29.51
CA ILE A 372 -13.29 -2.68 -28.49
C ILE A 372 -14.29 -1.59 -28.93
N MET A 373 -14.32 -1.23 -30.21
CA MET A 373 -15.35 -0.34 -30.74
C MET A 373 -16.76 -0.90 -30.52
N LYS A 374 -16.95 -2.22 -30.70
CA LYS A 374 -18.22 -2.91 -30.39
C LYS A 374 -18.54 -2.98 -28.89
N ILE A 375 -17.54 -3.05 -28.00
CA ILE A 375 -17.73 -2.91 -26.55
C ILE A 375 -18.25 -1.51 -26.22
N LEU A 376 -17.60 -0.47 -26.75
CA LEU A 376 -17.98 0.92 -26.55
C LEU A 376 -19.43 1.16 -27.00
N THR A 377 -19.81 0.68 -28.20
CA THR A 377 -21.19 0.83 -28.71
C THR A 377 -22.25 0.05 -27.93
N THR A 378 -21.91 -1.13 -27.39
CA THR A 378 -22.89 -1.99 -26.68
C THR A 378 -23.08 -1.59 -25.21
N ALA A 379 -22.02 -1.12 -24.54
CA ALA A 379 -22.04 -0.79 -23.12
C ALA A 379 -22.11 0.72 -22.79
N GLY A 380 -21.69 1.57 -23.74
CA GLY A 380 -21.73 3.02 -23.61
C GLY A 380 -21.05 3.53 -22.34
N ASN A 381 -21.83 4.20 -21.49
CA ASN A 381 -21.34 4.85 -20.26
C ASN A 381 -21.03 3.88 -19.11
N SER A 382 -21.18 2.56 -19.30
CA SER A 382 -20.81 1.54 -18.30
C SER A 382 -19.33 1.12 -18.38
N VAL A 383 -18.61 1.61 -19.39
CA VAL A 383 -17.19 1.31 -19.64
C VAL A 383 -16.30 2.17 -18.74
N ARG A 384 -15.23 1.59 -18.18
CA ARG A 384 -14.25 2.31 -17.36
C ARG A 384 -13.27 3.12 -18.22
N ASP A 385 -12.87 4.29 -17.75
CA ASP A 385 -12.06 5.27 -18.52
C ASP A 385 -10.65 4.76 -18.90
N ASP A 386 -10.10 3.75 -18.21
CA ASP A 386 -8.82 3.14 -18.58
C ASP A 386 -8.87 2.45 -19.97
N ILE A 387 -10.03 1.94 -20.37
CA ILE A 387 -10.24 1.34 -21.70
C ILE A 387 -10.07 2.40 -22.82
N VAL A 388 -10.46 3.66 -22.57
CA VAL A 388 -10.25 4.78 -23.50
C VAL A 388 -8.75 5.01 -23.72
N SER A 389 -7.97 5.09 -22.64
CA SER A 389 -6.52 5.29 -22.74
C SER A 389 -5.80 4.14 -23.44
N SER A 390 -6.19 2.89 -23.18
CA SER A 390 -5.53 1.74 -23.82
C SER A 390 -5.89 1.65 -25.30
N LEU A 391 -7.16 1.86 -25.68
CA LEU A 391 -7.56 1.90 -27.09
C LEU A 391 -6.82 3.00 -27.86
N ILE A 392 -6.68 4.21 -27.29
CA ILE A 392 -5.86 5.28 -27.88
C ILE A 392 -4.40 4.82 -28.09
N GLY A 393 -3.80 4.16 -27.11
CA GLY A 393 -2.46 3.57 -27.22
C GLY A 393 -2.36 2.55 -28.37
N ILE A 394 -3.33 1.65 -28.49
CA ILE A 394 -3.40 0.62 -29.53
C ILE A 394 -3.56 1.24 -30.93
N ILE A 395 -4.43 2.24 -31.07
CA ILE A 395 -4.60 2.99 -32.32
C ILE A 395 -3.27 3.66 -32.71
N SER A 396 -2.59 4.33 -31.77
CA SER A 396 -1.29 4.95 -32.03
C SER A 396 -0.21 3.95 -32.50
N CYS A 397 -0.31 2.68 -32.07
CA CYS A 397 0.56 1.58 -32.46
C CYS A 397 0.19 0.88 -33.80
N ALA A 398 -0.77 1.41 -34.57
CA ALA A 398 -1.31 0.77 -35.78
C ALA A 398 -1.48 1.76 -36.97
N PRO A 399 -0.38 2.30 -37.54
CA PRO A 399 -0.43 3.32 -38.59
C PRO A 399 -1.25 2.90 -39.82
N ASP A 400 -1.09 1.65 -40.26
CA ASP A 400 -1.76 1.09 -41.43
C ASP A 400 -3.29 1.05 -41.32
N LEU A 401 -3.83 1.20 -40.10
CA LEU A 401 -5.27 1.16 -39.82
C LEU A 401 -5.87 2.54 -39.48
N HIS A 402 -5.08 3.62 -39.44
CA HIS A 402 -5.55 4.95 -39.03
C HIS A 402 -6.71 5.47 -39.87
N GLY A 403 -6.66 5.31 -41.19
CA GLY A 403 -7.76 5.71 -42.09
C GLY A 403 -9.06 4.97 -41.78
N TYR A 404 -9.00 3.63 -41.74
CA TYR A 404 -10.14 2.76 -41.44
C TYR A 404 -10.78 3.08 -40.07
N ILE A 405 -9.96 3.12 -39.02
CA ILE A 405 -10.42 3.32 -37.64
C ILE A 405 -11.08 4.69 -37.51
N THR A 406 -10.46 5.74 -38.05
CA THR A 406 -10.99 7.11 -37.90
C THR A 406 -12.27 7.30 -38.72
N GLN A 407 -12.38 6.70 -39.92
CA GLN A 407 -13.62 6.69 -40.71
C GLN A 407 -14.77 5.96 -39.97
N GLN A 408 -14.49 4.83 -39.32
CA GLN A 408 -15.48 4.07 -38.58
C GLN A 408 -15.90 4.79 -37.28
N LEU A 409 -14.95 5.39 -36.56
CA LEU A 409 -15.25 6.23 -35.39
C LEU A 409 -16.09 7.47 -35.76
N TYR A 410 -15.83 8.10 -36.91
CA TYR A 410 -16.64 9.20 -37.43
C TYR A 410 -18.11 8.80 -37.63
N LYS A 411 -18.36 7.66 -38.31
CA LYS A 411 -19.70 7.10 -38.51
C LYS A 411 -20.40 6.88 -37.14
N LEU A 412 -19.71 6.24 -36.19
CA LEU A 412 -20.26 5.93 -34.86
C LEU A 412 -20.58 7.16 -33.98
N ILE A 413 -19.80 8.25 -34.05
CA ILE A 413 -20.17 9.50 -33.33
C ILE A 413 -21.48 10.05 -33.90
N ASN A 414 -21.63 10.08 -35.22
CA ASN A 414 -22.80 10.69 -35.85
C ASN A 414 -24.09 9.97 -35.44
N ASP A 415 -24.02 8.64 -35.33
CA ASP A 415 -25.10 7.78 -34.85
C ASP A 415 -25.35 7.90 -33.33
N SER A 416 -24.30 8.07 -32.50
CA SER A 416 -24.41 7.88 -31.03
C SER A 416 -23.54 8.79 -30.15
N ILE A 417 -23.94 10.06 -30.00
CA ILE A 417 -23.28 11.06 -29.13
C ILE A 417 -23.50 10.81 -27.62
N THR A 418 -24.46 9.97 -27.25
CA THR A 418 -24.81 9.69 -25.83
C THR A 418 -23.70 8.95 -25.07
N GLN A 419 -22.82 8.26 -25.78
CA GLN A 419 -21.80 7.36 -25.22
C GLN A 419 -20.47 8.08 -25.02
N GLN A 420 -20.21 8.52 -23.79
CA GLN A 420 -19.11 9.43 -23.49
C GLN A 420 -17.72 8.83 -23.75
N PRO A 421 -17.40 7.57 -23.37
CA PRO A 421 -16.09 6.97 -23.66
C PRO A 421 -15.81 6.81 -25.17
N LEU A 422 -16.85 6.48 -25.96
CA LEU A 422 -16.76 6.40 -27.42
C LEU A 422 -16.41 7.77 -28.03
N VAL A 423 -17.13 8.81 -27.59
CA VAL A 423 -16.91 10.19 -28.06
C VAL A 423 -15.51 10.70 -27.69
N GLN A 424 -14.93 10.32 -26.55
CA GLN A 424 -13.54 10.68 -26.19
C GLN A 424 -12.51 10.10 -27.17
N VAL A 425 -12.55 8.77 -27.40
CA VAL A 425 -11.64 8.08 -28.34
C VAL A 425 -11.80 8.66 -29.74
N ALA A 426 -13.04 8.88 -30.16
CA ALA A 426 -13.35 9.35 -31.50
C ALA A 426 -12.97 10.83 -31.71
N SER A 427 -13.19 11.71 -30.74
CA SER A 427 -12.69 13.10 -30.78
C SER A 427 -11.17 13.15 -30.82
N TRP A 428 -10.47 12.34 -30.01
CA TRP A 428 -9.00 12.25 -30.08
C TRP A 428 -8.51 11.78 -31.46
N SER A 429 -9.13 10.72 -32.00
CA SER A 429 -8.75 10.15 -33.30
C SER A 429 -9.00 11.11 -34.46
N LEU A 430 -10.14 11.80 -34.47
CA LEU A 430 -10.43 12.86 -35.45
C LEU A 430 -9.43 14.01 -35.35
N GLY A 431 -9.03 14.39 -34.13
CA GLY A 431 -7.99 15.40 -33.92
C GLY A 431 -6.63 14.99 -34.49
N GLU A 432 -6.20 13.74 -34.28
CA GLU A 432 -4.87 13.28 -34.74
C GLU A 432 -4.80 12.89 -36.22
N TYR A 433 -5.85 12.27 -36.76
CA TYR A 433 -5.85 11.59 -38.06
C TYR A 433 -6.97 12.07 -39.01
N GLY A 434 -7.59 13.23 -38.75
CA GLY A 434 -8.64 13.79 -39.60
C GLY A 434 -8.17 14.09 -41.04
N ASP A 435 -6.88 14.40 -41.22
CA ASP A 435 -6.21 14.56 -42.51
C ASP A 435 -6.23 13.27 -43.35
N VAL A 436 -6.05 12.10 -42.70
CA VAL A 436 -6.07 10.79 -43.38
C VAL A 436 -7.44 10.51 -44.01
N ILE A 437 -8.54 10.89 -43.35
CA ILE A 437 -9.91 10.72 -43.88
C ILE A 437 -10.08 11.53 -45.18
N THR A 438 -9.71 12.82 -45.16
CA THR A 438 -9.90 13.72 -46.31
C THR A 438 -8.96 13.38 -47.48
N SER A 439 -7.82 12.75 -47.21
CA SER A 439 -6.83 12.36 -48.24
C SER A 439 -7.26 11.20 -49.16
N GLY A 440 -8.35 10.48 -48.84
CA GLY A 440 -8.94 9.47 -49.72
C GLY A 440 -8.19 8.14 -49.85
N GLN A 441 -7.15 7.88 -49.05
CA GLN A 441 -6.40 6.61 -49.07
C GLN A 441 -7.11 5.52 -48.24
N LEU A 442 -7.98 4.72 -48.88
CA LEU A 442 -8.62 3.55 -48.29
C LEU A 442 -8.69 2.37 -49.30
N GLU A 443 -8.26 1.18 -48.86
CA GLU A 443 -8.21 -0.05 -49.67
C GLU A 443 -9.46 -0.96 -49.51
N THR A 444 -10.67 -0.41 -49.39
CA THR A 444 -11.89 -1.24 -49.25
C THR A 444 -13.09 -0.70 -50.03
N ASP A 445 -13.63 -1.55 -50.91
CA ASP A 445 -14.71 -1.32 -51.90
C ASP A 445 -16.13 -1.05 -51.34
N ASP A 446 -16.28 -0.29 -50.25
CA ASP A 446 -17.61 0.11 -49.74
C ASP A 446 -17.88 1.61 -49.97
N ASP A 447 -18.87 1.88 -50.83
CA ASP A 447 -19.39 3.21 -51.22
C ASP A 447 -19.65 4.11 -49.99
N SER A 448 -18.63 4.88 -49.60
CA SER A 448 -18.70 5.76 -48.45
C SER A 448 -18.35 7.19 -48.85
N ALA A 449 -19.37 8.05 -48.79
CA ALA A 449 -19.36 9.43 -49.24
C ALA A 449 -18.09 10.19 -48.80
N HIS A 450 -17.53 10.99 -49.71
CA HIS A 450 -16.42 11.90 -49.42
C HIS A 450 -16.76 12.77 -48.19
N ILE A 451 -16.02 12.57 -47.10
CA ILE A 451 -16.20 13.33 -45.85
C ILE A 451 -15.47 14.66 -46.00
N ASN A 452 -16.21 15.77 -46.01
CA ASN A 452 -15.63 17.10 -46.11
C ASN A 452 -15.06 17.56 -44.76
N GLU A 453 -14.03 18.42 -44.81
CA GLU A 453 -13.42 19.04 -43.61
C GLU A 453 -14.46 19.72 -42.71
N ALA A 454 -15.44 20.39 -43.32
CA ALA A 454 -16.51 21.10 -42.63
C ALA A 454 -17.44 20.17 -41.82
N ASP A 455 -17.65 18.93 -42.28
CA ASP A 455 -18.53 17.97 -41.62
C ASP A 455 -17.88 17.36 -40.37
N VAL A 456 -16.56 17.17 -40.39
CA VAL A 456 -15.80 16.80 -39.19
C VAL A 456 -15.89 17.88 -38.12
N VAL A 457 -15.79 19.16 -38.50
CA VAL A 457 -15.95 20.29 -37.57
C VAL A 457 -17.39 20.40 -37.05
N ASN A 458 -18.40 20.19 -37.91
CA ASN A 458 -19.82 20.13 -37.51
C ASN A 458 -20.05 19.10 -36.38
N VAL A 459 -19.45 17.90 -36.48
CA VAL A 459 -19.59 16.83 -35.49
C VAL A 459 -18.96 17.22 -34.14
N LEU A 460 -17.77 17.83 -34.13
CA LEU A 460 -17.12 18.26 -32.89
C LEU A 460 -17.85 19.45 -32.22
N GLU A 461 -18.38 20.40 -33.00
CA GLU A 461 -19.26 21.46 -32.47
C GLU A 461 -20.55 20.88 -31.84
N LYS A 462 -21.15 19.85 -32.46
CA LYS A 462 -22.32 19.13 -31.93
C LYS A 462 -21.99 18.44 -30.59
N VAL A 463 -20.81 17.84 -30.45
CA VAL A 463 -20.32 17.25 -29.18
C VAL A 463 -20.13 18.32 -28.09
N LEU A 464 -19.56 19.48 -28.44
CA LEU A 464 -19.35 20.58 -27.50
C LEU A 464 -20.67 21.15 -26.96
N ASN A 465 -21.62 21.41 -27.87
CA ASN A 465 -22.92 22.01 -27.55
C ASN A 465 -23.91 21.04 -26.88
N TRP A 466 -23.67 19.73 -26.94
CA TRP A 466 -24.53 18.74 -26.32
C TRP A 466 -24.51 18.84 -24.79
N THR A 467 -25.69 18.81 -24.16
CA THR A 467 -25.86 19.12 -22.74
C THR A 467 -25.33 18.02 -21.81
N LEU A 468 -25.46 16.76 -22.21
CA LEU A 468 -24.99 15.60 -21.44
C LEU A 468 -23.49 15.28 -21.66
N SER A 469 -22.79 16.07 -22.49
CA SER A 469 -21.35 15.92 -22.66
C SER A 469 -20.61 16.22 -21.35
N THR A 470 -19.78 15.28 -20.90
CA THR A 470 -18.95 15.52 -19.71
C THR A 470 -17.92 16.62 -19.97
N ILE A 471 -17.39 17.20 -18.89
CA ILE A 471 -16.32 18.20 -18.99
C ILE A 471 -15.13 17.62 -19.77
N VAL A 472 -14.75 16.37 -19.47
CA VAL A 472 -13.67 15.63 -20.14
C VAL A 472 -13.96 15.39 -21.64
N THR A 473 -15.20 15.12 -22.06
CA THR A 473 -15.47 14.97 -23.51
C THR A 473 -15.40 16.30 -24.25
N ARG A 474 -15.84 17.40 -23.63
CA ARG A 474 -15.62 18.75 -24.18
C ARG A 474 -14.13 19.11 -24.25
N GLU A 475 -13.35 18.74 -23.24
CA GLU A 475 -11.89 18.90 -23.22
C GLU A 475 -11.20 18.19 -24.40
N TYR A 476 -11.56 16.93 -24.68
CA TYR A 476 -11.08 16.20 -25.86
C TYR A 476 -11.51 16.90 -27.17
N ALA A 477 -12.75 17.38 -27.26
CA ALA A 477 -13.26 18.06 -28.45
C ALA A 477 -12.58 19.41 -28.71
N ILE A 478 -12.32 20.25 -27.69
CA ILE A 478 -11.55 21.50 -27.88
C ILE A 478 -10.12 21.18 -28.33
N ASN A 479 -9.45 20.19 -27.73
CA ASN A 479 -8.11 19.78 -28.17
C ASN A 479 -8.10 19.24 -29.61
N ALA A 480 -9.14 18.48 -30.00
CA ALA A 480 -9.31 17.99 -31.36
C ALA A 480 -9.50 19.14 -32.36
N LEU A 481 -10.34 20.13 -32.05
CA LEU A 481 -10.51 21.33 -32.87
C LEU A 481 -9.20 22.12 -33.01
N MET A 482 -8.41 22.27 -31.93
CA MET A 482 -7.09 22.90 -32.03
C MET A 482 -6.17 22.13 -33.00
N LYS A 483 -6.18 20.79 -32.93
CA LYS A 483 -5.42 19.91 -33.85
C LYS A 483 -5.88 19.97 -35.30
N LEU A 484 -7.20 20.11 -35.53
CA LEU A 484 -7.76 20.31 -36.85
C LEU A 484 -7.45 21.70 -37.43
N SER A 485 -7.24 22.74 -36.62
CA SER A 485 -6.93 24.09 -37.12
C SER A 485 -5.63 24.20 -37.93
N THR A 486 -4.71 23.24 -37.74
CA THR A 486 -3.48 23.10 -38.55
C THR A 486 -3.69 22.13 -39.73
N ARG A 487 -4.47 21.06 -39.52
CA ARG A 487 -4.71 20.01 -40.54
C ARG A 487 -5.69 20.42 -41.65
N PHE A 488 -6.68 21.26 -41.32
CA PHE A 488 -7.72 21.78 -42.23
C PHE A 488 -7.63 23.31 -42.33
N PRO A 489 -6.78 23.86 -43.21
CA PRO A 489 -6.64 25.30 -43.39
C PRO A 489 -7.98 26.00 -43.68
N SER A 490 -8.85 25.36 -44.48
CA SER A 490 -10.15 25.87 -44.92
C SER A 490 -11.12 26.16 -43.77
N CYS A 491 -10.96 25.49 -42.63
CA CYS A 491 -11.84 25.60 -41.47
C CYS A 491 -11.23 26.37 -40.28
N SER A 492 -10.00 26.89 -40.42
CA SER A 492 -9.25 27.55 -39.33
C SER A 492 -10.03 28.71 -38.67
N ASP A 493 -10.62 29.62 -39.46
CA ASP A 493 -11.29 30.82 -38.94
C ASP A 493 -12.60 30.49 -38.21
N ARG A 494 -13.30 29.45 -38.68
CA ARG A 494 -14.48 28.89 -38.01
C ARG A 494 -14.10 28.33 -36.64
N ILE A 495 -13.02 27.54 -36.58
CA ILE A 495 -12.52 26.96 -35.33
C ILE A 495 -12.10 28.07 -34.34
N GLN A 496 -11.44 29.13 -34.81
CA GLN A 496 -11.09 30.29 -33.98
C GLN A 496 -12.33 30.98 -33.37
N THR A 497 -13.42 31.06 -34.13
CA THR A 497 -14.69 31.62 -33.63
C THR A 497 -15.27 30.77 -32.50
N VAL A 498 -15.29 29.44 -32.66
CA VAL A 498 -15.73 28.50 -31.60
C VAL A 498 -14.84 28.60 -30.35
N MET A 499 -13.52 28.63 -30.52
CA MET A 499 -12.55 28.81 -29.42
C MET A 499 -12.84 30.09 -28.62
N THR A 500 -13.10 31.20 -29.32
CA THR A 500 -13.36 32.51 -28.70
C THR A 500 -14.60 32.48 -27.80
N ILE A 501 -15.67 31.78 -28.20
CA ILE A 501 -16.89 31.62 -27.39
C ILE A 501 -16.60 30.91 -26.06
N TYR A 502 -15.68 29.93 -26.04
CA TYR A 502 -15.32 29.17 -24.85
C TYR A 502 -14.41 29.92 -23.85
N THR A 503 -13.89 31.11 -24.20
CA THR A 503 -13.08 31.94 -23.28
C THR A 503 -13.86 32.47 -22.06
N CYS A 504 -15.19 32.48 -22.13
CA CYS A 504 -16.09 32.88 -21.04
C CYS A 504 -16.76 31.68 -20.35
N ASN A 505 -16.25 30.46 -20.52
CA ASN A 505 -16.82 29.27 -19.88
C ASN A 505 -16.64 29.30 -18.35
N MET A 506 -17.64 28.81 -17.61
CA MET A 506 -17.59 28.69 -16.14
C MET A 506 -16.60 27.62 -15.65
N ASN A 507 -16.25 26.66 -16.51
CA ASN A 507 -15.24 25.65 -16.17
C ASN A 507 -13.83 26.19 -16.45
N LEU A 508 -13.00 26.26 -15.40
CA LEU A 508 -11.65 26.81 -15.44
C LEU A 508 -10.72 26.09 -16.43
N GLU A 509 -10.90 24.78 -16.61
CA GLU A 509 -10.07 23.98 -17.53
C GLU A 509 -10.36 24.37 -18.98
N LEU A 510 -11.63 24.23 -19.39
CA LEU A 510 -12.11 24.61 -20.73
C LEU A 510 -11.82 26.08 -21.04
N GLN A 511 -11.98 26.96 -20.05
CA GLN A 511 -11.64 28.37 -20.16
C GLN A 511 -10.15 28.59 -20.40
N THR A 512 -9.28 27.94 -19.62
CA THR A 512 -7.82 28.08 -19.74
C THR A 512 -7.36 27.63 -21.13
N ARG A 513 -7.77 26.44 -21.58
CA ARG A 513 -7.46 25.96 -22.93
C ARG A 513 -7.97 26.89 -24.03
N ALA A 514 -9.22 27.35 -23.93
CA ALA A 514 -9.79 28.26 -24.91
C ALA A 514 -9.02 29.60 -24.98
N VAL A 515 -8.59 30.16 -23.85
CA VAL A 515 -7.79 31.39 -23.79
C VAL A 515 -6.38 31.17 -24.35
N GLU A 516 -5.71 30.08 -23.98
CA GLU A 516 -4.39 29.71 -24.51
C GLU A 516 -4.42 29.50 -26.03
N TYR A 517 -5.36 28.70 -26.52
CA TYR A 517 -5.53 28.44 -27.95
C TYR A 517 -5.90 29.73 -28.71
N THR A 518 -6.80 30.56 -28.19
CA THR A 518 -7.13 31.88 -28.79
C THR A 518 -5.90 32.82 -28.82
N SER A 519 -5.03 32.76 -27.82
CA SER A 519 -3.76 33.49 -27.83
C SER A 519 -2.78 32.96 -28.89
N LEU A 520 -2.79 31.66 -29.18
CA LEU A 520 -2.00 31.08 -30.27
C LEU A 520 -2.50 31.53 -31.65
N PHE A 521 -3.83 31.52 -31.90
CA PHE A 521 -4.41 32.05 -33.15
C PHE A 521 -4.05 33.54 -33.37
N THR A 522 -4.14 34.36 -32.32
CA THR A 522 -4.02 35.83 -32.45
C THR A 522 -2.59 36.37 -32.42
N LYS A 523 -1.68 35.76 -31.63
CA LYS A 523 -0.31 36.29 -31.44
C LYS A 523 0.79 35.42 -32.07
N HIS A 524 0.56 34.11 -32.22
CA HIS A 524 1.61 33.13 -32.50
C HIS A 524 1.20 32.11 -33.57
N ASN A 525 0.44 32.54 -34.58
CA ASN A 525 -0.09 31.66 -35.63
C ASN A 525 1.02 30.87 -36.38
N SER A 526 2.23 31.44 -36.50
CA SER A 526 3.39 30.77 -37.10
C SER A 526 3.96 29.61 -36.26
N LEU A 527 3.77 29.62 -34.94
CA LEU A 527 4.20 28.53 -34.03
C LEU A 527 3.15 27.42 -33.91
N ARG A 528 1.92 27.67 -34.38
CA ARG A 528 0.77 26.76 -34.25
C ARG A 528 1.04 25.39 -34.86
N SER A 529 1.63 25.33 -36.06
CA SER A 529 1.95 24.07 -36.72
C SER A 529 2.98 23.25 -35.95
N SER A 530 4.05 23.87 -35.46
CA SER A 530 5.12 23.19 -34.71
C SER A 530 4.69 22.67 -33.34
N ILE A 531 3.74 23.34 -32.67
CA ILE A 531 3.24 22.93 -31.34
C ILE A 531 2.23 21.77 -31.47
N VAL A 532 1.51 21.70 -32.58
CA VAL A 532 0.32 20.84 -32.75
C VAL A 532 0.59 19.65 -33.71
N GLU A 533 1.88 19.32 -33.84
CA GLU A 533 2.39 18.13 -34.53
C GLU A 533 1.87 16.82 -33.91
N ARG A 534 1.91 15.72 -34.67
CA ARG A 534 1.42 14.40 -34.20
C ARG A 534 2.17 13.94 -32.95
N MET A 535 1.41 13.48 -31.95
CA MET A 535 1.97 13.01 -30.68
C MET A 535 2.83 11.73 -30.86
N PRO A 536 3.95 11.59 -30.12
CA PRO A 536 4.74 10.35 -30.13
C PRO A 536 3.93 9.12 -29.69
N VAL A 537 4.19 7.98 -30.32
CA VAL A 537 3.51 6.71 -30.03
C VAL A 537 3.80 6.25 -28.59
N VAL A 538 2.75 5.97 -27.83
CA VAL A 538 2.86 5.49 -26.44
C VAL A 538 3.13 3.99 -26.45
N VAL A 539 4.33 3.58 -26.04
CA VAL A 539 4.71 2.16 -25.95
C VAL A 539 4.08 1.52 -24.71
N ASN A 540 2.93 0.85 -24.89
CA ASN A 540 2.33 0.03 -23.84
C ASN A 540 3.19 -1.24 -23.60
N ASN A 541 4.04 -1.19 -22.57
CA ASN A 541 4.92 -2.29 -22.15
C ASN A 541 4.20 -3.63 -21.89
N GLN A 542 2.87 -3.64 -21.72
CA GLN A 542 2.09 -4.85 -21.47
C GLN A 542 1.98 -5.76 -22.72
N MET A 543 1.99 -5.21 -23.94
CA MET A 543 1.83 -6.00 -25.18
C MET A 543 3.04 -6.85 -25.58
N GLN A 544 4.25 -6.58 -25.06
CA GLN A 544 5.42 -7.44 -25.34
C GLN A 544 5.48 -8.68 -24.43
N SER A 545 4.85 -8.62 -23.25
CA SER A 545 4.80 -9.74 -22.30
C SER A 545 4.00 -10.94 -22.84
N SER A 546 2.84 -10.68 -23.45
CA SER A 546 1.92 -11.72 -23.92
C SER A 546 2.41 -12.49 -25.15
N VAL A 547 3.20 -11.86 -26.03
CA VAL A 547 3.78 -12.51 -27.22
C VAL A 547 4.94 -13.44 -26.85
N ASN A 548 5.79 -13.05 -25.88
CA ASN A 548 6.90 -13.88 -25.42
C ASN A 548 6.44 -15.12 -24.64
N GLU A 549 5.34 -15.04 -23.88
CA GLU A 549 4.76 -16.21 -23.19
C GLU A 549 4.24 -17.29 -24.17
N GLN A 550 3.73 -16.88 -25.34
CA GLN A 550 3.21 -17.83 -26.34
C GLN A 550 4.33 -18.52 -27.14
N GLN A 551 5.42 -17.80 -27.47
CA GLN A 551 6.55 -18.40 -28.19
C GLN A 551 7.33 -19.41 -27.33
N GLN A 552 7.43 -19.21 -26.01
CA GLN A 552 8.07 -20.17 -25.10
C GLN A 552 7.25 -21.45 -24.86
N GLN A 553 5.96 -21.49 -25.20
CA GLN A 553 5.14 -22.71 -25.08
C GLN A 553 5.03 -23.52 -26.38
N GLN A 554 5.37 -22.95 -27.54
CA GLN A 554 5.38 -23.68 -28.82
C GLN A 554 6.72 -24.39 -29.11
N GLN A 555 7.84 -23.94 -28.53
CA GLN A 555 9.14 -24.61 -28.69
C GLN A 555 9.35 -25.85 -27.78
N SER A 556 8.41 -26.16 -26.89
CA SER A 556 8.48 -27.33 -25.99
C SER A 556 7.60 -28.52 -26.40
N THR A 557 6.98 -28.48 -27.58
CA THR A 557 5.97 -29.48 -28.00
C THR A 557 6.28 -30.24 -29.30
N ASP A 558 7.29 -29.83 -30.09
CA ASP A 558 7.57 -30.46 -31.40
C ASP A 558 8.58 -31.63 -31.35
N ASP A 559 9.29 -31.84 -30.24
CA ASP A 559 10.32 -32.90 -30.10
C ASP A 559 9.81 -34.25 -29.55
N ASN A 560 8.48 -34.47 -29.42
CA ASN A 560 7.95 -35.67 -28.74
C ASN A 560 6.76 -36.38 -29.42
N VAL A 561 6.49 -36.13 -30.71
CA VAL A 561 5.44 -36.86 -31.46
C VAL A 561 5.92 -37.31 -32.85
N GLN A 562 6.88 -38.25 -32.91
CA GLN A 562 7.11 -39.05 -34.13
C GLN A 562 7.88 -40.36 -33.91
N THR A 563 7.37 -41.28 -33.06
CA THR A 563 7.80 -42.69 -33.05
C THR A 563 6.75 -43.63 -32.43
N ALA A 564 5.68 -43.95 -33.15
CA ALA A 564 4.85 -45.14 -32.91
C ALA A 564 3.86 -45.42 -34.06
N ALA A 565 4.19 -46.39 -34.93
CA ALA A 565 3.34 -46.95 -36.01
C ALA A 565 2.84 -45.94 -37.09
N SER A 566 2.61 -46.34 -38.35
CA SER A 566 2.36 -47.69 -38.87
C SER A 566 3.01 -47.94 -40.24
N SER A 567 3.48 -49.17 -40.44
CA SER A 567 3.66 -49.78 -41.75
C SER A 567 2.35 -49.89 -42.53
N GLU A 568 2.33 -49.53 -43.82
CA GLU A 568 1.97 -50.40 -44.96
C GLU A 568 1.73 -49.66 -46.31
N SER A 569 1.99 -50.36 -47.41
CA SER A 569 1.44 -50.16 -48.78
C SER A 569 1.69 -48.85 -49.59
N SER A 570 2.81 -48.85 -50.33
CA SER A 570 2.86 -48.88 -51.83
C SER A 570 2.29 -47.77 -52.76
N THR A 571 3.15 -47.41 -53.73
CA THR A 571 2.93 -47.17 -55.20
C THR A 571 2.71 -45.77 -55.82
N LEU A 572 3.66 -45.39 -56.73
CA LEU A 572 3.54 -44.60 -57.99
C LEU A 572 3.11 -43.11 -57.85
N ASN A 573 3.47 -42.07 -58.64
CA ASN A 573 4.40 -41.79 -59.75
C ASN A 573 4.43 -40.24 -59.96
N SER A 574 5.35 -39.55 -60.67
CA SER A 574 6.72 -39.81 -61.16
C SER A 574 7.39 -38.49 -61.69
N ASN A 575 8.72 -38.51 -61.85
CA ASN A 575 9.59 -37.67 -62.72
C ASN A 575 9.40 -36.14 -62.88
N SER A 576 10.40 -35.37 -62.41
CA SER A 576 11.41 -34.78 -63.33
C SER A 576 12.69 -34.27 -62.62
N LYS A 577 13.84 -34.73 -63.15
CA LYS A 577 15.26 -34.31 -62.98
C LYS A 577 15.86 -34.43 -64.40
N PRO A 578 16.93 -33.70 -64.83
CA PRO A 578 18.32 -33.79 -64.33
C PRO A 578 18.98 -32.37 -64.20
N ALA A 579 20.28 -32.18 -63.90
CA ALA A 579 21.49 -32.99 -64.00
C ALA A 579 22.49 -32.67 -62.84
N GLU A 580 23.22 -33.66 -62.29
CA GLU A 580 24.67 -33.95 -62.53
C GLU A 580 25.60 -33.02 -61.71
N GLU A 581 26.63 -33.45 -60.98
CA GLU A 581 27.42 -34.70 -60.96
C GLU A 581 27.85 -35.10 -59.52
N ASN A 582 28.39 -36.33 -59.36
CA ASN A 582 28.96 -36.90 -58.12
C ASN A 582 30.29 -37.60 -58.51
N PRO A 583 31.36 -37.68 -57.68
CA PRO A 583 31.44 -38.83 -56.74
C PRO A 583 32.34 -38.70 -55.47
N LEU A 584 32.12 -39.63 -54.52
CA LEU A 584 33.05 -40.22 -53.53
C LEU A 584 33.75 -39.27 -52.49
N HIS A 585 33.47 -39.26 -51.17
CA HIS A 585 33.55 -40.30 -50.11
C HIS A 585 34.99 -40.61 -49.64
N ILE A 586 35.35 -40.34 -48.36
CA ILE A 586 36.35 -41.02 -47.48
C ILE A 586 36.70 -40.20 -46.19
N LEU A 587 36.56 -40.85 -45.00
CA LEU A 587 37.16 -40.59 -43.65
C LEU A 587 36.94 -39.21 -42.96
N ASP A 588 36.73 -39.06 -41.64
CA ASP A 588 36.47 -39.95 -40.48
C ASP A 588 35.59 -39.13 -39.49
N GLU A 589 34.51 -39.63 -38.86
CA GLU A 589 34.46 -40.51 -37.66
C GLU A 589 35.35 -40.04 -36.48
N ILE A 590 34.93 -40.03 -35.21
CA ILE A 590 34.17 -41.05 -34.46
C ILE A 590 33.19 -40.40 -33.46
N GLN A 591 32.00 -40.99 -33.29
CA GLN A 591 31.05 -40.71 -32.20
C GLN A 591 31.34 -41.56 -30.93
N PRO A 592 31.00 -41.10 -29.71
CA PRO A 592 31.28 -41.82 -28.47
C PRO A 592 30.12 -42.77 -28.08
N VAL A 593 30.39 -44.07 -27.87
CA VAL A 593 29.37 -45.00 -27.31
C VAL A 593 29.97 -46.17 -26.50
N VAL A 594 29.22 -46.60 -25.46
CA VAL A 594 29.18 -47.92 -24.77
C VAL A 594 30.13 -48.23 -23.57
N ILE A 595 29.56 -48.07 -22.36
CA ILE A 595 29.35 -49.04 -21.24
C ILE A 595 30.54 -49.82 -20.58
N ASN A 596 30.44 -49.97 -19.25
CA ASN A 596 31.33 -50.66 -18.30
C ASN A 596 31.44 -52.20 -18.47
N ASP A 597 32.53 -52.81 -17.97
CA ASP A 597 32.48 -53.70 -16.78
C ASP A 597 33.85 -54.21 -16.23
N ILE A 598 33.99 -54.11 -14.88
CA ILE A 598 34.56 -55.05 -13.88
C ILE A 598 35.91 -55.80 -14.13
N ALA A 599 36.96 -55.51 -13.31
CA ALA A 599 37.62 -56.46 -12.36
C ALA A 599 39.03 -56.06 -11.81
N ASN A 600 39.27 -56.35 -10.51
CA ASN A 600 40.56 -56.66 -9.83
C ASN A 600 41.73 -55.63 -9.70
N GLY A 601 41.77 -54.89 -8.58
CA GLY A 601 42.47 -55.36 -7.34
C GLY A 601 43.96 -55.02 -7.05
N ASN A 602 44.18 -54.27 -5.94
CA ASN A 602 45.41 -54.12 -5.11
C ASN A 602 46.63 -53.32 -5.68
N MET A 603 47.36 -52.47 -4.91
CA MET A 603 47.30 -52.10 -3.48
C MET A 603 48.05 -50.77 -3.16
N ASN A 604 47.58 -50.07 -2.11
CA ASN A 604 48.27 -49.08 -1.22
C ASN A 604 48.68 -47.65 -1.69
N ASN A 605 47.88 -46.65 -1.25
CA ASN A 605 48.08 -45.82 -0.03
C ASN A 605 49.52 -45.28 0.28
N ASN A 606 49.73 -44.06 0.82
CA ASN A 606 48.84 -43.20 1.62
C ASN A 606 49.37 -41.76 1.86
N ILE A 607 48.56 -40.94 2.54
CA ILE A 607 48.91 -39.80 3.43
C ILE A 607 49.23 -38.41 2.83
N LEU A 608 48.22 -37.55 3.03
CA LEU A 608 48.21 -36.15 3.46
C LEU A 608 49.50 -35.41 3.88
N ASP A 609 49.42 -34.10 3.63
CA ASP A 609 49.99 -32.96 4.39
C ASP A 609 51.43 -32.51 4.09
N LEU A 610 51.72 -31.28 4.54
CA LEU A 610 53.02 -30.63 4.77
C LEU A 610 53.54 -29.57 3.77
N PHE A 611 53.03 -28.35 3.94
CA PHE A 611 53.74 -27.04 3.94
C PHE A 611 54.60 -26.52 2.76
N GLY A 612 54.28 -25.27 2.37
CA GLY A 612 55.23 -24.23 1.92
C GLY A 612 55.57 -24.18 0.42
N SER A 613 55.99 -23.06 -0.19
CA SER A 613 56.12 -21.63 0.16
C SER A 613 57.01 -20.96 -0.92
N ILE A 614 56.89 -19.64 -1.15
CA ILE A 614 57.87 -18.74 -1.85
C ILE A 614 57.78 -18.78 -3.41
N SER A 615 57.89 -17.71 -4.23
CA SER A 615 58.44 -16.32 -4.10
C SER A 615 57.77 -15.28 -5.04
N THR A 616 57.97 -13.98 -4.73
CA THR A 616 57.85 -12.77 -5.59
C THR A 616 59.08 -12.62 -6.55
N PRO A 617 59.43 -11.49 -7.25
CA PRO A 617 58.84 -10.12 -7.36
C PRO A 617 58.91 -9.44 -8.78
N VAL A 618 58.72 -8.09 -8.80
CA VAL A 618 59.25 -7.04 -9.71
C VAL A 618 58.24 -6.32 -10.64
N ALA A 619 58.40 -5.00 -10.76
CA ALA A 619 57.57 -4.00 -11.47
C ALA A 619 58.40 -3.21 -12.51
N ILE A 620 57.76 -2.29 -13.29
CA ILE A 620 58.32 -0.98 -13.77
C ILE A 620 57.24 -0.17 -14.56
N THR A 621 57.34 1.17 -14.49
CA THR A 621 56.51 2.30 -15.03
C THR A 621 56.82 2.66 -16.53
N PRO A 622 56.16 3.59 -17.30
CA PRO A 622 56.08 5.08 -17.09
C PRO A 622 54.82 5.81 -17.74
N PRO A 623 54.80 7.08 -18.28
CA PRO A 623 53.98 8.19 -17.69
C PRO A 623 53.20 9.19 -18.67
N ASP A 624 52.56 10.25 -18.10
CA ASP A 624 52.21 11.65 -18.57
C ASP A 624 51.57 11.97 -19.97
N GLU A 625 50.92 13.12 -20.31
CA GLU A 625 50.04 14.16 -19.68
C GLU A 625 49.49 15.15 -20.81
N PHE A 626 48.52 16.07 -20.54
CA PHE A 626 47.98 17.23 -21.35
C PHE A 626 47.05 16.99 -22.59
N LEU A 627 46.19 17.92 -23.11
CA LEU A 627 45.32 19.03 -22.57
C LEU A 627 44.40 19.67 -23.69
N PHE A 628 43.11 19.93 -23.40
CA PHE A 628 42.12 20.91 -23.99
C PHE A 628 41.89 21.16 -25.52
N GLY A 629 40.63 21.37 -25.95
CA GLY A 629 40.29 22.39 -27.00
C GLY A 629 39.23 22.12 -28.10
N SER A 630 37.98 22.56 -27.88
CA SER A 630 36.90 23.02 -28.80
C SER A 630 36.85 22.83 -30.35
N ALA A 631 35.69 22.31 -30.79
CA ALA A 631 34.70 22.90 -31.73
C ALA A 631 34.82 22.89 -33.29
N LEU A 632 33.71 22.43 -33.90
CA LEU A 632 33.05 22.84 -35.17
C LEU A 632 33.78 22.73 -36.55
N SER A 633 33.30 21.83 -37.44
CA SER A 633 32.96 22.15 -38.86
C SER A 633 32.35 20.98 -39.67
N THR A 634 31.11 21.17 -40.12
CA THR A 634 30.47 20.79 -41.42
C THR A 634 31.00 19.67 -42.35
N THR A 635 30.07 18.77 -42.70
CA THR A 635 29.79 18.15 -44.04
C THR A 635 30.90 17.47 -44.86
N ASN A 636 30.75 16.17 -45.10
CA ASN A 636 30.63 15.60 -46.46
C ASN A 636 30.05 14.18 -46.45
N VAL A 637 29.28 13.83 -47.49
CA VAL A 637 28.65 12.51 -47.67
C VAL A 637 29.48 11.66 -48.64
N THR A 638 29.93 10.48 -48.21
CA THR A 638 30.21 9.35 -49.11
C THR A 638 29.89 8.03 -48.39
N ASN A 639 29.14 7.14 -49.04
CA ASN A 639 28.83 5.82 -48.51
C ASN A 639 30.05 4.89 -48.60
N ASN A 640 30.28 4.09 -47.56
CA ASN A 640 30.76 2.71 -47.72
C ASN A 640 30.40 1.87 -46.49
N PRO A 641 29.85 0.65 -46.65
CA PRO A 641 29.48 -0.19 -45.52
C PRO A 641 30.65 -1.09 -45.10
N THR A 642 31.01 -1.12 -43.81
CA THR A 642 31.50 -2.30 -43.06
C THR A 642 31.89 -1.94 -41.61
N ASN A 643 31.90 -2.95 -40.73
CA ASN A 643 32.36 -2.92 -39.34
C ASN A 643 31.50 -2.13 -38.33
N LEU A 644 30.50 -2.83 -37.77
CA LEU A 644 29.99 -2.52 -36.43
C LEU A 644 31.16 -2.58 -35.43
N LYS A 645 31.59 -1.41 -34.93
CA LYS A 645 32.41 -1.34 -33.72
C LYS A 645 31.54 -1.70 -32.51
N SER A 646 32.10 -2.47 -31.57
CA SER A 646 31.52 -2.71 -30.26
C SER A 646 31.21 -1.38 -29.56
N SER A 647 29.94 -1.15 -29.21
CA SER A 647 29.52 0.04 -28.48
C SER A 647 29.92 -0.06 -27.00
N THR A 648 31.08 0.51 -26.67
CA THR A 648 31.45 0.80 -25.28
C THR A 648 30.45 1.78 -24.68
N ILE A 649 29.76 1.35 -23.63
CA ILE A 649 28.80 2.16 -22.88
C ILE A 649 29.60 3.17 -22.02
N PRO A 650 29.25 4.47 -22.02
CA PRO A 650 30.00 5.45 -21.23
C PRO A 650 29.84 5.24 -19.73
N ASN A 651 30.90 5.52 -18.96
CA ASN A 651 30.90 5.43 -17.51
C ASN A 651 29.90 6.44 -16.90
N MET A 652 29.16 6.01 -15.88
CA MET A 652 28.14 6.83 -15.21
C MET A 652 28.54 7.13 -13.76
N ASN A 653 28.61 8.41 -13.41
CA ASN A 653 28.74 8.85 -12.02
C ASN A 653 27.38 8.68 -11.33
N ALA A 654 27.21 7.61 -10.56
CA ALA A 654 25.94 7.28 -9.92
C ALA A 654 25.67 8.07 -8.64
N ILE A 655 26.73 8.38 -7.90
CA ILE A 655 26.68 9.20 -6.68
C ILE A 655 27.91 10.11 -6.68
N ASP A 656 27.70 11.42 -6.56
CA ASP A 656 28.72 12.38 -6.14
C ASP A 656 28.08 13.32 -5.11
N LYS A 657 28.05 12.87 -3.84
CA LYS A 657 27.41 13.57 -2.72
C LYS A 657 28.20 13.36 -1.44
N ASN A 658 28.37 14.45 -0.68
CA ASN A 658 29.06 14.48 0.61
C ASN A 658 30.48 13.86 0.58
N GLY A 659 31.17 13.99 -0.56
CA GLY A 659 32.53 13.49 -0.76
C GLY A 659 32.65 11.98 -1.00
N LEU A 660 31.55 11.22 -1.09
CA LEU A 660 31.58 9.88 -1.67
C LEU A 660 31.28 9.99 -3.18
N ARG A 661 32.22 9.53 -4.01
CA ARG A 661 32.05 9.40 -5.46
C ARG A 661 32.00 7.93 -5.85
N VAL A 662 30.88 7.50 -6.44
CA VAL A 662 30.67 6.14 -6.98
C VAL A 662 30.47 6.23 -8.48
N VAL A 663 31.36 5.57 -9.22
CA VAL A 663 31.33 5.48 -10.68
C VAL A 663 30.97 4.04 -11.07
N PHE A 664 30.11 3.89 -12.08
CA PHE A 664 29.86 2.62 -12.74
C PHE A 664 30.47 2.64 -14.15
N SER A 665 31.33 1.67 -14.45
CA SER A 665 31.66 1.31 -15.84
C SER A 665 30.92 0.05 -16.26
N PHE A 666 30.60 -0.05 -17.55
CA PHE A 666 29.66 -1.05 -18.08
C PHE A 666 30.30 -1.88 -19.19
N GLU A 667 30.39 -3.19 -18.98
CA GLU A 667 30.87 -4.15 -19.96
C GLU A 667 29.73 -5.09 -20.37
N ARG A 668 29.35 -5.06 -21.64
CA ARG A 668 28.24 -5.85 -22.17
C ARG A 668 28.74 -7.12 -22.86
N HIS A 669 28.47 -8.27 -22.24
CA HIS A 669 28.78 -9.59 -22.78
C HIS A 669 27.48 -10.32 -23.18
N ALA A 670 27.02 -10.09 -24.41
CA ALA A 670 25.79 -10.64 -25.01
C ALA A 670 24.50 -10.40 -24.18
N ILE A 671 24.17 -11.34 -23.27
CA ILE A 671 22.98 -11.36 -22.41
C ILE A 671 23.29 -10.83 -21.00
N ASN A 672 24.55 -10.87 -20.59
CA ASN A 672 25.01 -10.43 -19.26
C ASN A 672 25.57 -9.01 -19.34
N LEU A 673 25.08 -8.14 -18.46
CA LEU A 673 25.68 -6.84 -18.19
C LEU A 673 26.59 -6.98 -16.95
N ILE A 674 27.87 -6.69 -17.12
CA ILE A 674 28.81 -6.55 -16.02
C ILE A 674 28.90 -5.05 -15.70
N ILE A 675 28.62 -4.70 -14.46
CA ILE A 675 28.75 -3.33 -13.95
C ILE A 675 29.89 -3.35 -12.93
N ASN A 676 30.97 -2.64 -13.23
CA ASN A 676 32.08 -2.46 -12.30
C ASN A 676 31.81 -1.19 -11.49
N LEU A 677 31.58 -1.35 -10.19
CA LEU A 677 31.45 -0.28 -9.21
C LEU A 677 32.84 0.14 -8.75
N GLU A 678 33.16 1.43 -8.84
CA GLU A 678 34.35 2.03 -8.25
C GLU A 678 33.92 3.14 -7.28
N ALA A 679 34.14 2.93 -5.97
CA ALA A 679 33.78 3.85 -4.90
C ALA A 679 35.03 4.52 -4.31
N SER A 680 34.99 5.83 -4.21
CA SER A 680 36.13 6.69 -3.87
C SER A 680 35.71 7.81 -2.91
N ASN A 681 36.64 8.24 -2.06
CA ASN A 681 36.40 9.17 -0.96
C ASN A 681 37.22 10.45 -1.11
N LEU A 682 36.54 11.56 -1.38
CA LEU A 682 37.08 12.91 -1.54
C LEU A 682 37.22 13.65 -0.19
N THR A 683 36.84 13.04 0.93
CA THR A 683 36.98 13.63 2.27
C THR A 683 38.30 13.26 2.93
N SER A 684 38.73 14.06 3.90
CA SER A 684 39.92 13.83 4.72
C SER A 684 39.74 12.76 5.81
N SER A 685 38.54 12.20 5.97
CA SER A 685 38.20 11.17 6.94
C SER A 685 37.97 9.81 6.27
N ILE A 686 38.49 8.73 6.85
CA ILE A 686 38.24 7.37 6.37
C ILE A 686 36.76 6.99 6.50
N MET A 687 36.14 6.48 5.43
CA MET A 687 34.77 5.97 5.47
C MET A 687 34.81 4.47 5.76
N LYS A 688 34.24 4.04 6.89
CA LYS A 688 34.27 2.64 7.33
C LYS A 688 32.96 1.90 7.04
N ASN A 689 33.03 0.58 6.92
CA ASN A 689 31.88 -0.31 6.69
C ASN A 689 31.03 0.05 5.45
N PHE A 690 31.68 0.38 4.33
CA PHE A 690 31.02 0.52 3.04
C PHE A 690 30.45 -0.83 2.59
N VAL A 691 29.13 -0.89 2.41
CA VAL A 691 28.42 -2.07 1.90
C VAL A 691 27.43 -1.63 0.82
N PHE A 692 27.70 -2.02 -0.42
CA PHE A 692 26.73 -1.86 -1.50
C PHE A 692 25.64 -2.93 -1.39
N LYS A 693 24.38 -2.49 -1.45
CA LYS A 693 23.21 -3.38 -1.53
C LYS A 693 22.39 -2.99 -2.76
N ALA A 694 22.13 -3.96 -3.62
CA ALA A 694 21.23 -3.81 -4.75
C ALA A 694 20.07 -4.80 -4.62
N ALA A 695 18.89 -4.35 -5.06
CA ALA A 695 17.70 -5.17 -5.20
C ALA A 695 17.17 -5.00 -6.62
N VAL A 696 16.76 -6.10 -7.23
CA VAL A 696 16.19 -6.14 -8.58
C VAL A 696 14.81 -6.79 -8.55
N LEU A 697 13.99 -6.50 -9.56
CA LEU A 697 12.75 -7.24 -9.79
C LEU A 697 13.06 -8.71 -10.07
N LYS A 698 12.13 -9.62 -9.74
CA LYS A 698 12.25 -11.08 -9.93
C LYS A 698 12.51 -11.52 -11.38
N THR A 699 12.43 -10.62 -12.35
CA THR A 699 12.73 -10.82 -13.78
C THR A 699 14.22 -10.72 -14.13
N PHE A 700 15.07 -10.33 -13.18
CA PHE A 700 16.52 -10.23 -13.35
C PHE A 700 17.23 -11.12 -12.33
N ASN A 701 18.28 -11.82 -12.74
CA ASN A 701 19.20 -12.45 -11.79
C ASN A 701 20.37 -11.49 -11.53
N LEU A 702 20.59 -11.18 -10.26
CA LEU A 702 21.65 -10.32 -9.76
C LEU A 702 22.64 -11.17 -8.96
N GLU A 703 23.90 -11.20 -9.41
CA GLU A 703 25.02 -11.76 -8.67
C GLU A 703 25.95 -10.60 -8.26
N LEU A 704 26.09 -10.39 -6.95
CA LEU A 704 27.02 -9.42 -6.37
C LEU A 704 28.28 -10.16 -5.91
N LEU A 705 29.41 -9.90 -6.57
CA LEU A 705 30.69 -10.45 -6.11
C LEU A 705 31.19 -9.67 -4.88
N SER A 706 32.08 -10.28 -4.10
CA SER A 706 32.64 -9.66 -2.89
C SER A 706 33.38 -8.35 -3.23
N PRO A 707 33.19 -7.27 -2.46
CA PRO A 707 33.93 -6.03 -2.66
C PRO A 707 35.41 -6.21 -2.28
N SER A 708 36.30 -5.39 -2.86
CA SER A 708 37.74 -5.43 -2.57
C SER A 708 38.12 -5.06 -1.12
N GLY A 709 37.22 -4.42 -0.38
CA GLY A 709 37.40 -4.05 1.03
C GLY A 709 36.14 -3.48 1.66
N THR A 710 36.21 -3.12 2.94
CA THR A 710 35.11 -2.50 3.69
C THR A 710 35.33 -1.03 4.03
N ASP A 711 36.55 -0.51 3.92
CA ASP A 711 36.93 0.84 4.34
C ASP A 711 37.50 1.62 3.14
N ILE A 712 36.97 2.82 2.86
CA ILE A 712 37.45 3.71 1.78
C ILE A 712 38.41 4.74 2.39
N PRO A 713 39.72 4.70 2.07
CA PRO A 713 40.70 5.62 2.64
C PRO A 713 40.48 7.07 2.17
N PRO A 714 40.97 8.07 2.92
CA PRO A 714 40.75 9.48 2.60
C PRO A 714 41.52 9.96 1.36
N ASN A 715 41.10 11.11 0.83
CA ASN A 715 41.75 11.84 -0.26
C ASN A 715 42.02 11.01 -1.54
N ASN A 716 41.05 10.19 -1.96
CA ASN A 716 41.06 9.49 -3.25
C ASN A 716 42.28 8.56 -3.46
N SER A 717 42.86 8.05 -2.36
CA SER A 717 44.13 7.32 -2.35
C SER A 717 44.00 5.84 -2.77
N ASP A 718 42.85 5.23 -2.53
CA ASP A 718 42.47 3.91 -3.04
C ASP A 718 40.94 3.86 -3.24
N SER A 719 40.47 2.94 -4.07
CA SER A 719 39.07 2.81 -4.46
C SER A 719 38.53 1.41 -4.18
N ILE A 720 37.37 1.30 -3.55
CA ILE A 720 36.69 0.01 -3.41
C ILE A 720 36.08 -0.37 -4.74
N ARG A 721 36.47 -1.53 -5.26
CA ARG A 721 35.93 -2.10 -6.49
C ARG A 721 34.99 -3.25 -6.16
N GLN A 722 33.83 -3.29 -6.83
CA GLN A 722 32.90 -4.40 -6.72
C GLN A 722 32.26 -4.70 -8.07
N ILE A 723 32.25 -5.98 -8.45
CA ILE A 723 31.71 -6.43 -9.73
C ILE A 723 30.27 -6.91 -9.51
N ILE A 724 29.36 -6.37 -10.32
CA ILE A 724 27.94 -6.69 -10.32
C ILE A 724 27.63 -7.38 -11.64
N ARG A 725 27.16 -8.62 -11.60
CA ARG A 725 26.67 -9.33 -12.79
C ARG A 725 25.15 -9.31 -12.79
N LEU A 726 24.57 -8.78 -13.86
CA LEU A 726 23.14 -8.69 -14.06
C LEU A 726 22.78 -9.38 -15.37
N SER A 727 22.10 -10.52 -15.28
CA SER A 727 21.54 -11.19 -16.46
C SER A 727 20.11 -10.73 -16.68
N ASN A 728 19.80 -10.32 -17.91
CA ASN A 728 18.47 -9.84 -18.32
C ASN A 728 17.86 -10.81 -19.35
N PRO A 729 17.35 -11.98 -18.93
CA PRO A 729 16.80 -12.97 -19.85
C PRO A 729 15.63 -12.43 -20.69
N ASN A 730 14.85 -11.51 -20.11
CA ASN A 730 13.62 -10.99 -20.71
C ASN A 730 13.82 -9.66 -21.47
N LYS A 731 15.06 -9.18 -21.64
CA LYS A 731 15.43 -7.92 -22.34
C LYS A 731 14.69 -6.66 -21.89
N VAL A 732 14.21 -6.61 -20.64
CA VAL A 732 13.43 -5.49 -20.09
C VAL A 732 14.33 -4.25 -19.86
N ILE A 733 13.81 -3.04 -20.12
CA ILE A 733 14.52 -1.78 -19.85
C ILE A 733 14.72 -1.62 -18.32
N PHE A 734 15.97 -1.44 -17.92
CA PHE A 734 16.37 -1.31 -16.52
C PHE A 734 16.46 0.16 -16.11
N TYR A 735 15.66 0.56 -15.12
CA TYR A 735 15.77 1.85 -14.44
C TYR A 735 16.36 1.64 -13.05
N SER A 736 17.42 2.39 -12.72
CA SER A 736 18.10 2.33 -11.41
C SER A 736 17.88 3.60 -10.61
N TYR A 737 17.53 3.44 -9.33
CA TYR A 737 17.44 4.53 -8.37
C TYR A 737 18.49 4.33 -7.29
N TYR A 738 19.29 5.36 -7.04
CA TYR A 738 20.40 5.32 -6.08
C TYR A 738 20.12 6.27 -4.91
N TYR A 739 20.19 5.73 -3.69
CA TYR A 739 20.03 6.48 -2.45
C TYR A 739 21.18 6.18 -1.50
N LEU A 740 21.84 7.23 -1.02
CA LEU A 740 22.85 7.15 0.02
C LEU A 740 22.15 7.12 1.39
N VAL A 741 22.32 6.03 2.15
CA VAL A 741 21.72 5.87 3.48
C VAL A 741 22.81 5.94 4.55
N TYR A 742 22.72 6.92 5.45
CA TYR A 742 23.61 7.03 6.59
C TYR A 742 23.14 6.15 7.74
N LEU A 743 24.02 5.26 8.24
CA LEU A 743 23.79 4.43 9.42
C LEU A 743 24.02 5.19 10.74
N MET A 744 23.53 6.43 10.83
CA MET A 744 23.65 7.28 12.03
C MET A 744 22.44 7.11 12.96
N SER A 745 22.64 6.70 14.22
CA SER A 745 21.55 6.62 15.20
C SER A 745 21.27 7.96 15.90
N ILE A 746 19.99 8.34 15.97
CA ILE A 746 19.50 9.50 16.73
C ILE A 746 18.45 9.03 17.74
N ILE A 747 18.62 9.43 19.00
CA ILE A 747 17.69 9.10 20.09
C ILE A 747 16.80 10.30 20.40
N ILE A 748 15.47 10.09 20.43
CA ILE A 748 14.49 11.13 20.73
C ILE A 748 13.67 10.76 21.97
N GLY A 749 13.95 11.43 23.08
CA GLY A 749 13.11 11.40 24.27
C GLY A 749 11.80 12.15 24.03
N GLY A 750 10.65 11.49 24.19
CA GLY A 750 9.36 12.12 23.97
C GLY A 750 8.92 12.20 22.50
N GLY A 751 9.47 11.35 21.62
CA GLY A 751 9.12 11.32 20.18
C GLY A 751 7.64 11.06 19.85
N THR A 752 6.83 10.56 20.80
CA THR A 752 5.37 10.44 20.67
C THR A 752 4.60 11.77 20.84
N GLY A 753 5.28 12.82 21.32
CA GLY A 753 4.70 14.14 21.55
C GLY A 753 4.33 14.90 20.27
N PHE A 754 3.87 16.15 20.44
CA PHE A 754 3.51 17.05 19.33
C PHE A 754 4.73 17.40 18.46
N VAL A 755 5.76 17.99 19.06
CA VAL A 755 7.03 18.33 18.36
C VAL A 755 7.77 17.06 17.93
N GLY A 756 7.84 16.05 18.80
CA GLY A 756 8.54 14.79 18.52
C GLY A 756 8.07 14.07 17.25
N ARG A 757 6.75 14.00 17.02
CA ARG A 757 6.20 13.39 15.80
C ARG A 757 6.61 14.13 14.53
N ARG A 758 6.57 15.48 14.54
CA ARG A 758 6.97 16.29 13.37
C ARG A 758 8.47 16.21 13.11
N LEU A 759 9.29 16.19 14.16
CA LEU A 759 10.74 16.01 14.06
C LEU A 759 11.11 14.65 13.42
N ILE A 760 10.45 13.56 13.81
CA ILE A 760 10.68 12.23 13.20
C ILE A 760 10.35 12.24 11.70
N THR A 761 9.27 12.89 11.29
CA THR A 761 8.92 13.03 9.86
C THR A 761 10.00 13.80 9.10
N LEU A 762 10.43 14.96 9.60
CA LEU A 762 11.43 15.81 8.94
C LEU A 762 12.84 15.18 8.91
N LEU A 763 13.22 14.41 9.94
CA LEU A 763 14.46 13.63 9.94
C LEU A 763 14.45 12.53 8.88
N ARG A 764 13.33 11.84 8.69
CA ARG A 764 13.15 10.85 7.60
C ARG A 764 13.19 11.48 6.22
N GLU A 765 12.53 12.63 6.03
CA GLU A 765 12.60 13.41 4.78
C GLU A 765 14.06 13.83 4.45
N LYS A 766 14.89 14.11 5.46
CA LYS A 766 16.34 14.34 5.30
C LYS A 766 17.20 13.08 5.16
N GLY A 767 16.63 11.87 5.20
CA GLY A 767 17.35 10.60 5.01
C GLY A 767 17.93 9.97 6.29
N PHE A 768 17.61 10.48 7.48
CA PHE A 768 17.96 9.82 8.74
C PHE A 768 16.97 8.69 9.04
N ASN A 769 17.36 7.45 8.74
CA ASN A 769 16.47 6.29 8.88
C ASN A 769 16.57 5.58 10.24
N ASN A 770 17.71 5.63 10.92
CA ASN A 770 17.94 5.00 12.22
C ASN A 770 17.56 5.96 13.37
N ILE A 771 16.27 5.98 13.72
CA ILE A 771 15.71 6.85 14.79
C ILE A 771 15.10 5.98 15.90
N THR A 772 15.65 6.08 17.09
CA THR A 772 15.17 5.38 18.30
C THR A 772 14.34 6.30 19.18
N VAL A 773 13.12 5.91 19.52
CA VAL A 773 12.17 6.76 20.28
C VAL A 773 12.01 6.26 21.72
N VAL A 774 12.29 7.12 22.70
CA VAL A 774 12.07 6.81 24.12
C VAL A 774 10.69 7.29 24.57
N SER A 775 9.85 6.36 25.05
CA SER A 775 8.44 6.57 25.37
C SER A 775 8.07 6.04 26.76
N ARG A 776 6.96 6.53 27.34
CA ARG A 776 6.36 5.98 28.58
C ARG A 776 5.39 4.81 28.33
N GLY A 777 5.21 4.38 27.07
CA GLY A 777 4.29 3.30 26.71
C GLY A 777 4.37 2.87 25.24
N THR A 778 3.79 1.70 24.96
CA THR A 778 3.79 0.99 23.67
C THR A 778 2.71 1.55 22.72
N VAL A 779 3.11 2.49 21.86
CA VAL A 779 2.28 3.00 20.76
C VAL A 779 2.95 2.63 19.44
N ASN A 780 2.23 2.10 18.45
CA ASN A 780 2.82 1.71 17.16
C ASN A 780 3.10 2.93 16.26
N THR A 781 4.38 3.18 15.92
CA THR A 781 4.79 4.22 14.95
C THR A 781 5.94 3.80 14.03
N GLY A 782 6.13 2.50 13.78
CA GLY A 782 7.11 1.98 12.80
C GLY A 782 8.54 2.51 12.99
N THR A 783 9.02 2.54 14.23
CA THR A 783 10.31 3.08 14.70
C THR A 783 10.77 2.17 15.85
N GLU A 784 12.07 1.98 16.03
CA GLU A 784 12.57 1.29 17.23
C GLU A 784 12.21 2.09 18.48
N LYS A 785 11.73 1.39 19.52
CA LYS A 785 11.26 2.03 20.76
C LYS A 785 11.94 1.45 21.97
N LEU A 786 12.37 2.34 22.85
CA LEU A 786 12.89 2.01 24.16
C LEU A 786 11.95 2.58 25.23
N THR A 787 11.80 1.85 26.33
CA THR A 787 11.19 2.43 27.53
C THR A 787 12.21 3.26 28.30
N TRP A 788 11.75 4.12 29.21
CA TRP A 788 12.64 4.84 30.12
C TRP A 788 13.41 3.92 31.08
N ASP A 789 12.98 2.67 31.24
CA ASP A 789 13.67 1.67 32.05
C ASP A 789 14.69 0.87 31.23
N ASP A 790 14.48 0.67 29.92
CA ASP A 790 15.53 0.17 29.01
C ASP A 790 16.71 1.15 28.92
N VAL A 791 16.42 2.46 28.92
CA VAL A 791 17.46 3.52 29.02
C VAL A 791 18.22 3.43 30.34
N LYS A 792 17.56 3.21 31.49
CA LYS A 792 18.26 2.94 32.76
C LYS A 792 19.11 1.67 32.71
N LEU A 793 18.67 0.65 31.98
CA LEU A 793 19.39 -0.62 31.83
C LEU A 793 20.55 -0.54 30.82
N GLY A 794 20.69 0.56 30.06
CA GLY A 794 21.73 0.71 29.05
C GLY A 794 21.47 -0.06 27.75
N LYS A 795 20.24 -0.53 27.51
CA LYS A 795 19.85 -1.22 26.26
C LYS A 795 19.62 -0.23 25.13
N VAL A 796 20.71 0.37 24.64
CA VAL A 796 20.70 1.47 23.68
C VAL A 796 21.65 1.14 22.52
N PRO A 797 21.36 1.54 21.25
CA PRO A 797 22.29 1.34 20.15
C PRO A 797 23.69 1.90 20.46
N SER A 798 24.74 1.20 20.02
CA SER A 798 26.13 1.50 20.38
C SER A 798 26.76 2.70 19.65
N ASP A 799 26.19 3.15 18.53
CA ASP A 799 26.72 4.28 17.73
C ASP A 799 25.72 5.44 17.65
N ILE A 800 25.68 6.25 18.71
CA ILE A 800 24.75 7.36 18.88
C ILE A 800 25.43 8.68 18.47
N ARG A 801 24.87 9.37 17.48
CA ARG A 801 25.34 10.71 17.09
C ARG A 801 24.73 11.81 17.96
N ALA A 802 23.42 11.76 18.18
CA ALA A 802 22.67 12.84 18.82
C ALA A 802 21.57 12.30 19.75
N ILE A 803 21.41 12.96 20.89
CA ILE A 803 20.31 12.72 21.83
C ILE A 803 19.49 14.01 21.95
N VAL A 804 18.20 13.93 21.64
CA VAL A 804 17.25 15.05 21.70
C VAL A 804 16.20 14.77 22.77
N ASN A 805 16.19 15.54 23.85
CA ASN A 805 15.21 15.42 24.92
C ASN A 805 14.04 16.42 24.73
N LEU A 806 12.93 15.92 24.19
CA LEU A 806 11.64 16.62 24.08
C LEU A 806 10.62 16.10 25.11
N ALA A 807 11.07 15.36 26.13
CA ALA A 807 10.18 14.73 27.09
C ALA A 807 9.67 15.73 28.13
N GLY A 808 8.34 15.80 28.27
CA GLY A 808 7.68 16.59 29.31
C GLY A 808 6.16 16.43 29.25
N ALA A 809 5.49 16.50 30.39
CA ALA A 809 4.03 16.62 30.41
C ALA A 809 3.61 18.02 29.86
N PRO A 810 2.57 18.12 29.03
CA PRO A 810 2.16 19.39 28.41
C PRO A 810 1.56 20.34 29.44
N LEU A 811 2.15 21.52 29.63
CA LEU A 811 1.73 22.50 30.65
C LEU A 811 0.29 23.01 30.43
N LEU A 812 -0.09 23.24 29.17
CA LEU A 812 -1.42 23.71 28.77
C LEU A 812 -2.38 22.53 28.50
N ASN A 813 -2.73 21.80 29.56
CA ASN A 813 -3.74 20.74 29.49
C ASN A 813 -5.02 21.14 30.26
N PHE A 814 -5.98 21.76 29.56
CA PHE A 814 -7.27 22.20 30.10
C PHE A 814 -8.12 21.08 30.73
N ARG A 815 -7.82 19.79 30.49
CA ARG A 815 -8.54 18.66 31.09
C ARG A 815 -8.01 18.24 32.48
N ARG A 816 -6.84 18.74 32.90
CA ARG A 816 -6.25 18.43 34.23
C ARG A 816 -6.14 19.68 35.09
N ARG A 817 -6.79 19.65 36.27
CA ARG A 817 -6.66 20.68 37.32
C ARG A 817 -5.21 20.83 37.76
N TRP A 818 -4.84 22.01 38.28
CA TRP A 818 -3.50 22.29 38.77
C TRP A 818 -3.37 21.86 40.23
N THR A 819 -3.10 20.57 40.44
CA THR A 819 -2.83 19.97 41.76
C THR A 819 -1.32 19.79 41.96
N GLU A 820 -0.88 19.70 43.22
CA GLU A 820 0.53 19.41 43.56
C GLU A 820 1.02 18.08 42.96
N GLU A 821 0.15 17.07 42.88
CA GLU A 821 0.42 15.82 42.15
C GLU A 821 0.82 16.06 40.69
N TYR A 822 0.11 16.97 40.00
CA TYR A 822 0.38 17.29 38.60
C TYR A 822 1.60 18.22 38.44
N LYS A 823 1.88 19.10 39.41
CA LYS A 823 3.16 19.83 39.48
C LYS A 823 4.33 18.85 39.58
N ASN A 824 4.23 17.85 40.45
CA ASN A 824 5.22 16.78 40.57
C ASN A 824 5.38 15.97 39.28
N GLU A 825 4.29 15.59 38.59
CA GLU A 825 4.37 14.95 37.26
C GLU A 825 5.07 15.84 36.21
N VAL A 826 4.81 17.14 36.23
CA VAL A 826 5.43 18.15 35.34
C VAL A 826 6.95 18.26 35.60
N ILE A 827 7.36 18.22 36.86
CA ILE A 827 8.77 18.22 37.31
C ILE A 827 9.46 16.90 36.92
N GLU A 828 8.91 15.74 37.34
CA GLU A 828 9.52 14.43 37.12
C GLU A 828 9.67 14.12 35.62
N SER A 829 8.67 14.50 34.81
CA SER A 829 8.72 14.28 33.35
C SER A 829 9.82 15.05 32.61
N ARG A 830 10.45 16.03 33.27
CA ARG A 830 11.53 16.89 32.73
C ARG A 830 12.86 16.65 33.43
N LEU A 831 12.89 16.78 34.76
CA LEU A 831 14.09 16.57 35.56
C LEU A 831 14.48 15.08 35.60
N GLY A 832 13.49 14.21 35.82
CA GLY A 832 13.72 12.76 35.90
C GLY A 832 14.13 12.15 34.57
N THR A 833 13.67 12.68 33.44
CA THR A 833 14.09 12.26 32.09
C THR A 833 15.48 12.77 31.73
N THR A 834 15.78 14.03 32.06
CA THR A 834 17.10 14.64 31.86
C THR A 834 18.17 13.94 32.71
N LYS A 835 17.89 13.64 33.99
CA LYS A 835 18.80 12.89 34.87
C LYS A 835 19.08 11.46 34.36
N LYS A 836 18.07 10.76 33.81
CA LYS A 836 18.26 9.43 33.20
C LYS A 836 19.16 9.48 31.96
N PHE A 837 19.05 10.51 31.12
CA PHE A 837 19.97 10.69 30.00
C PHE A 837 21.38 11.11 30.44
N ALA A 838 21.51 11.94 31.49
CA ALA A 838 22.82 12.25 32.06
C ALA A 838 23.53 10.99 32.59
N ASP A 839 22.83 10.16 33.37
CA ASP A 839 23.35 8.87 33.86
C ASP A 839 23.77 7.93 32.71
N LEU A 840 22.95 7.82 31.65
CA LEU A 840 23.30 7.05 30.45
C LEU A 840 24.61 7.55 29.80
N ILE A 841 24.73 8.85 29.57
CA ILE A 841 25.87 9.48 28.87
C ILE A 841 27.16 9.40 29.69
N ILE A 842 27.06 9.47 31.02
CA ILE A 842 28.21 9.51 31.93
C ILE A 842 28.70 8.10 32.28
N ASN A 843 27.77 7.16 32.58
CA ASN A 843 28.10 5.89 33.22
C ASN A 843 27.90 4.65 32.34
N LYS A 844 27.22 4.73 31.19
CA LYS A 844 26.75 3.54 30.44
C LYS A 844 27.12 3.52 28.95
N LEU A 845 27.72 4.58 28.42
CA LEU A 845 28.09 4.69 27.01
C LEU A 845 29.61 4.77 26.83
N ASP A 846 30.18 3.74 26.20
CA ASP A 846 31.61 3.70 25.87
C ASP A 846 32.00 4.81 24.87
N LYS A 847 31.12 5.09 23.90
CA LYS A 847 31.24 6.19 22.95
C LYS A 847 30.20 7.27 23.27
N LYS A 848 30.68 8.44 23.65
CA LYS A 848 29.83 9.61 23.95
C LYS A 848 29.25 10.23 22.67
N PRO A 849 28.00 10.75 22.70
CA PRO A 849 27.37 11.37 21.53
C PRO A 849 27.97 12.75 21.20
N ASP A 850 27.91 13.14 19.92
CA ASP A 850 28.41 14.42 19.41
C ASP A 850 27.62 15.63 19.94
N VAL A 851 26.35 15.43 20.33
CA VAL A 851 25.47 16.50 20.82
C VAL A 851 24.33 15.97 21.72
N TYR A 852 24.02 16.74 22.77
CA TYR A 852 22.82 16.61 23.58
C TYR A 852 21.99 17.91 23.48
N ILE A 853 20.74 17.78 23.03
CA ILE A 853 19.80 18.90 22.87
C ILE A 853 18.65 18.74 23.86
N SER A 854 18.45 19.72 24.74
CA SER A 854 17.28 19.76 25.65
C SER A 854 16.37 20.93 25.31
N MET A 855 15.06 20.69 25.35
CA MET A 855 14.07 21.76 25.32
C MET A 855 13.97 22.44 26.70
N SER A 856 13.74 23.74 26.72
CA SER A 856 13.44 24.59 27.88
C SER A 856 12.35 25.60 27.46
N GLY A 857 11.96 26.54 28.33
CA GLY A 857 10.93 27.54 28.06
C GLY A 857 11.41 28.98 28.24
N VAL A 858 10.80 29.91 27.52
CA VAL A 858 11.00 31.37 27.71
C VAL A 858 10.57 31.87 29.10
N SER A 859 9.88 31.06 29.90
CA SER A 859 9.54 31.33 31.31
C SER A 859 10.74 31.39 32.26
N PHE A 860 11.96 31.24 31.75
CA PHE A 860 13.18 31.62 32.46
C PHE A 860 13.30 33.15 32.63
N TYR A 861 12.80 33.93 31.66
CA TYR A 861 12.86 35.39 31.70
C TYR A 861 11.62 35.96 32.40
N LYS A 862 11.82 36.98 33.26
CA LYS A 862 10.72 37.61 34.01
C LYS A 862 9.83 38.44 33.09
N PRO A 863 8.48 38.31 33.13
CA PRO A 863 7.57 39.16 32.38
C PRO A 863 7.79 40.64 32.69
N ASP A 864 7.88 41.44 31.64
CA ASP A 864 8.09 42.89 31.68
C ASP A 864 7.53 43.46 30.36
N SER A 865 6.90 44.63 30.42
CA SER A 865 6.33 45.32 29.26
C SER A 865 7.34 46.17 28.49
N VAL A 866 8.51 46.45 29.07
CA VAL A 866 9.54 47.33 28.47
C VAL A 866 10.82 46.56 28.17
N LYS A 867 11.23 45.62 29.03
CA LYS A 867 12.53 44.97 28.94
C LYS A 867 12.61 43.90 27.84
N GLU A 868 13.67 43.97 27.03
CA GLU A 868 14.04 42.97 26.03
C GLU A 868 14.97 41.92 26.62
N TYR A 869 14.80 40.67 26.19
CA TYR A 869 15.58 39.51 26.64
C TYR A 869 16.25 38.80 25.47
N THR A 870 17.56 38.56 25.60
CA THR A 870 18.40 37.79 24.68
C THR A 870 19.01 36.59 25.41
N GLU A 871 19.70 35.69 24.70
CA GLU A 871 20.34 34.48 25.28
C GLU A 871 21.45 34.77 26.31
N THR A 872 21.86 36.04 26.48
CA THR A 872 22.82 36.49 27.50
C THR A 872 22.16 37.15 28.71
N SER A 873 20.84 37.40 28.65
CA SER A 873 20.11 38.09 29.71
C SER A 873 19.92 37.19 30.94
N SER A 874 20.20 37.73 32.12
CA SER A 874 19.96 37.07 33.40
C SER A 874 18.46 36.86 33.67
N GLY A 875 18.11 35.68 34.15
CA GLY A 875 16.75 35.28 34.56
C GLY A 875 16.82 34.15 35.59
N GLY A 876 15.68 33.57 35.94
CA GLY A 876 15.53 32.60 37.03
C GLY A 876 14.95 33.19 38.33
N ASP A 877 14.38 32.30 39.14
CA ASP A 877 13.89 32.50 40.51
C ASP A 877 12.96 33.72 40.76
N TYR A 878 11.74 33.63 40.22
CA TYR A 878 10.61 34.48 40.62
C TYR A 878 9.29 33.70 40.75
N ASP A 879 8.97 32.83 39.79
CA ASP A 879 7.77 31.98 39.77
C ASP A 879 8.11 30.47 39.68
N PHE A 880 7.16 29.60 40.01
CA PHE A 880 7.25 28.13 39.84
C PHE A 880 7.83 27.69 38.47
N LEU A 881 7.41 28.34 37.38
CA LEU A 881 7.87 28.00 36.03
C LEU A 881 9.30 28.48 35.72
N SER A 882 9.78 29.49 36.44
CA SER A 882 11.16 29.98 36.34
C SER A 882 12.12 29.07 37.13
N HIS A 883 11.71 28.61 38.32
CA HIS A 883 12.43 27.58 39.08
C HIS A 883 12.50 26.27 38.28
N LEU A 884 11.37 25.81 37.71
CA LEU A 884 11.34 24.61 36.86
C LEU A 884 12.27 24.72 35.64
N ALA A 885 12.34 25.90 35.00
CA ALA A 885 13.26 26.12 33.88
C ALA A 885 14.73 26.10 34.35
N ASN A 886 15.04 26.79 35.45
CA ASN A 886 16.36 26.83 36.09
C ASN A 886 16.83 25.40 36.45
N ASP A 887 16.02 24.62 37.18
CA ASP A 887 16.30 23.24 37.55
C ASP A 887 16.50 22.32 36.34
N TRP A 888 15.74 22.52 35.26
CA TRP A 888 15.84 21.70 34.05
C TRP A 888 17.13 21.99 33.28
N GLU A 889 17.52 23.26 33.19
CA GLU A 889 18.79 23.66 32.59
C GLU A 889 19.98 23.20 33.45
N ASN A 890 19.90 23.31 34.78
CA ASN A 890 20.93 22.82 35.71
C ASN A 890 21.07 21.29 35.69
N ALA A 891 19.97 20.53 35.59
CA ALA A 891 20.01 19.07 35.47
C ALA A 891 20.77 18.57 34.23
N SER A 892 20.89 19.40 33.19
CA SER A 892 21.65 19.08 31.98
C SER A 892 23.14 19.46 32.05
N GLU A 893 23.56 20.25 33.04
CA GLU A 893 24.93 20.79 33.16
C GLU A 893 25.99 19.67 33.34
N GLN A 894 25.61 18.57 33.99
CA GLN A 894 26.47 17.39 34.17
C GLN A 894 26.93 16.77 32.83
N ILE A 895 26.13 16.90 31.78
CA ILE A 895 26.43 16.38 30.43
C ILE A 895 27.53 17.24 29.76
N GLU A 896 27.53 18.55 29.99
CA GLU A 896 28.57 19.45 29.49
C GLU A 896 29.90 19.22 30.23
N LYS A 897 29.85 19.02 31.56
CA LYS A 897 31.01 18.59 32.36
C LYS A 897 31.57 17.23 31.93
N ALA A 898 30.76 16.38 31.32
CA ALA A 898 31.19 15.10 30.75
C ALA A 898 31.84 15.21 29.35
N GLY A 899 31.97 16.43 28.79
CA GLY A 899 32.61 16.70 27.49
C GLY A 899 31.68 16.60 26.27
N VAL A 900 30.37 16.43 26.48
CA VAL A 900 29.38 16.38 25.39
C VAL A 900 28.86 17.79 25.08
N ARG A 901 28.73 18.12 23.79
CA ARG A 901 28.20 19.41 23.34
C ARG A 901 26.74 19.58 23.77
N ARG A 902 26.50 20.45 24.75
CA ARG A 902 25.16 20.77 25.27
C ARG A 902 24.53 21.94 24.51
N ILE A 903 23.27 21.78 24.12
CA ILE A 903 22.43 22.83 23.55
C ILE A 903 21.10 22.89 24.28
N ILE A 904 20.68 24.09 24.65
CA ILE A 904 19.41 24.35 25.35
C ILE A 904 18.55 25.24 24.46
N LEU A 905 17.36 24.75 24.08
CA LEU A 905 16.41 25.49 23.25
C LEU A 905 15.32 26.09 24.14
N ARG A 906 15.38 27.40 24.43
CA ARG A 906 14.33 28.12 25.16
C ARG A 906 13.19 28.45 24.20
N ALA A 907 12.19 27.56 24.12
CA ALA A 907 11.08 27.71 23.18
C ALA A 907 10.02 28.69 23.66
N GLY A 908 9.52 29.50 22.72
CA GLY A 908 8.26 30.23 22.85
C GLY A 908 7.04 29.30 22.67
N VAL A 909 5.88 29.90 22.45
CA VAL A 909 4.63 29.17 22.16
C VAL A 909 4.71 28.53 20.77
N VAL A 910 4.80 27.20 20.74
CA VAL A 910 4.94 26.43 19.49
C VAL A 910 3.59 26.32 18.77
N LEU A 911 3.52 26.88 17.56
CA LEU A 911 2.33 26.88 16.71
C LEU A 911 2.39 25.76 15.66
N GLY A 912 1.31 24.98 15.53
CA GLY A 912 1.19 23.91 14.54
C GLY A 912 -0.26 23.40 14.50
N SER A 913 -0.69 22.86 13.36
CA SER A 913 -2.08 22.40 13.16
C SER A 913 -2.39 21.07 13.85
N SER A 914 -1.41 20.16 13.94
CA SER A 914 -1.57 18.78 14.43
C SER A 914 -1.57 18.62 15.97
N GLY A 915 -1.70 19.72 16.72
CA GLY A 915 -1.70 19.73 18.19
C GLY A 915 -1.35 21.09 18.79
N GLY A 916 -0.92 21.09 20.06
CA GLY A 916 -0.53 22.31 20.77
C GLY A 916 -1.71 23.26 21.04
N MET A 917 -1.41 24.54 21.22
CA MET A 917 -2.40 25.57 21.60
C MET A 917 -3.42 25.84 20.47
N ILE A 918 -3.00 25.78 19.21
CA ILE A 918 -3.86 26.03 18.05
C ILE A 918 -5.03 25.05 17.99
N ALA A 919 -4.81 23.77 18.30
CA ALA A 919 -5.86 22.76 18.31
C ALA A 919 -7.02 23.07 19.30
N SER A 920 -6.73 23.74 20.42
CA SER A 920 -7.76 24.23 21.35
C SER A 920 -8.40 25.56 20.93
N LEU A 921 -7.68 26.41 20.20
CA LEU A 921 -8.18 27.73 19.77
C LEU A 921 -8.96 27.67 18.44
N TYR A 922 -8.75 26.63 17.62
CA TYR A 922 -9.35 26.50 16.30
C TYR A 922 -10.87 26.68 16.32
N TRP A 923 -11.59 25.89 17.13
CA TRP A 923 -13.06 25.92 17.16
C TRP A 923 -13.65 27.26 17.64
N PRO A 924 -13.20 27.87 18.76
CA PRO A 924 -13.64 29.22 19.15
C PRO A 924 -13.44 30.27 18.05
N PHE A 925 -12.29 30.28 17.38
CA PHE A 925 -12.00 31.23 16.30
C PHE A 925 -12.81 30.93 15.04
N PHE A 926 -13.00 29.65 14.68
CA PHE A 926 -13.79 29.22 13.53
C PHE A 926 -15.27 29.63 13.62
N PHE A 927 -15.85 29.58 14.83
CA PHE A 927 -17.22 30.07 15.09
C PHE A 927 -17.33 31.59 15.31
N GLY A 928 -16.22 32.34 15.29
CA GLY A 928 -16.21 33.79 15.52
C GLY A 928 -16.38 34.23 16.98
N PHE A 929 -16.22 33.31 17.94
CA PHE A 929 -16.20 33.60 19.38
C PHE A 929 -14.77 33.80 19.94
N GLY A 930 -13.75 33.71 19.09
CA GLY A 930 -12.35 33.97 19.44
C GLY A 930 -12.05 35.46 19.63
N GLY A 931 -10.99 35.74 20.39
CA GLY A 931 -10.52 37.11 20.62
C GLY A 931 -9.29 37.14 21.53
N PRO A 932 -8.76 38.35 21.81
CA PRO A 932 -7.54 38.52 22.62
C PRO A 932 -7.77 38.13 24.09
N ILE A 933 -6.71 37.70 24.76
CA ILE A 933 -6.73 37.35 26.18
C ILE A 933 -6.46 38.62 27.01
N SER A 934 -7.33 38.94 27.97
CA SER A 934 -7.24 40.14 28.81
C SER A 934 -7.19 41.42 27.97
N THR A 935 -6.23 42.33 28.20
CA THR A 935 -6.01 43.56 27.43
C THR A 935 -5.41 43.31 26.03
N GLY A 936 -4.85 42.12 25.79
CA GLY A 936 -4.20 41.74 24.53
C GLY A 936 -2.86 42.42 24.26
N GLN A 937 -2.35 43.26 25.19
CA GLN A 937 -1.08 43.99 25.05
C GLN A 937 0.16 43.16 25.42
N GLN A 938 -0.02 42.01 26.07
CA GLN A 938 1.09 41.12 26.44
C GLN A 938 1.82 40.59 25.20
N TYR A 939 3.14 40.59 25.25
CA TYR A 939 3.99 40.03 24.20
C TYR A 939 3.77 38.52 24.09
N PHE A 940 3.79 38.00 22.87
CA PHE A 940 3.50 36.61 22.55
C PHE A 940 4.70 36.00 21.82
N PRO A 941 5.76 35.56 22.54
CA PRO A 941 6.90 34.89 21.93
C PRO A 941 6.44 33.54 21.35
N TRP A 942 6.55 33.40 20.03
CA TRP A 942 6.00 32.28 19.26
C TRP A 942 7.06 31.65 18.35
N ILE A 943 6.84 30.40 17.91
CA ILE A 943 7.62 29.78 16.84
C ILE A 943 6.76 28.76 16.08
N HIS A 944 6.89 28.67 14.76
CA HIS A 944 6.22 27.62 13.99
C HIS A 944 6.89 26.25 14.22
N ILE A 945 6.10 25.17 14.31
CA ILE A 945 6.60 23.82 14.63
C ILE A 945 7.70 23.34 13.67
N ASP A 946 7.57 23.67 12.38
CA ASP A 946 8.59 23.33 11.37
C ASP A 946 9.92 24.05 11.66
N ASP A 947 9.90 25.34 11.99
CA ASP A 947 11.12 26.10 12.28
C ASP A 947 11.81 25.59 13.54
N LEU A 948 11.04 25.21 14.57
CA LEU A 948 11.59 24.56 15.76
C LEU A 948 12.27 23.22 15.41
N CYS A 949 11.66 22.41 14.55
CA CYS A 949 12.24 21.14 14.13
C CYS A 949 13.47 21.33 13.24
N TYR A 950 13.44 22.30 12.31
CA TYR A 950 14.61 22.66 11.50
C TYR A 950 15.74 23.23 12.35
N LEU A 951 15.47 23.98 13.43
CA LEU A 951 16.49 24.45 14.36
C LEU A 951 17.16 23.30 15.13
N ILE A 952 16.38 22.29 15.56
CA ILE A 952 16.93 21.06 16.17
C ILE A 952 17.84 20.33 15.17
N ILE A 953 17.38 20.15 13.93
CA ILE A 953 18.17 19.50 12.86
C ILE A 953 19.44 20.30 12.56
N TYR A 954 19.34 21.62 12.45
CA TYR A 954 20.46 22.53 12.22
C TYR A 954 21.52 22.44 13.33
N ALA A 955 21.09 22.31 14.59
CA ALA A 955 21.96 22.10 15.75
C ALA A 955 22.66 20.71 15.75
N ILE A 956 22.02 19.68 15.18
CA ILE A 956 22.62 18.34 14.98
C ILE A 956 23.66 18.37 13.84
N GLU A 957 23.36 19.08 12.75
CA GLU A 957 24.22 19.16 11.56
C GLU A 957 25.47 20.03 11.80
N ASN A 958 25.33 21.16 12.51
CA ASN A 958 26.41 22.14 12.67
C ASN A 958 27.11 22.03 14.04
N SER A 959 28.41 21.73 14.03
CA SER A 959 29.27 21.61 15.22
C SER A 959 29.57 22.94 15.93
N ASN A 960 29.48 24.06 15.22
CA ASN A 960 29.77 25.41 15.73
C ASN A 960 28.70 25.93 16.70
N VAL A 961 27.50 25.37 16.69
CA VAL A 961 26.37 25.79 17.54
C VAL A 961 26.54 25.22 18.95
N ARG A 962 26.56 26.07 19.98
CA ARG A 962 26.75 25.68 21.40
C ARG A 962 25.93 26.56 22.36
N GLY A 963 25.56 26.01 23.51
CA GLY A 963 24.93 26.75 24.61
C GLY A 963 23.43 26.98 24.43
N ILE A 964 22.94 28.09 24.98
CA ILE A 964 21.52 28.46 24.98
C ILE A 964 21.15 29.14 23.66
N LEU A 965 20.01 28.76 23.08
CA LEU A 965 19.38 29.40 21.92
C LEU A 965 17.93 29.75 22.27
N ASN A 966 17.47 30.97 21.98
CA ASN A 966 16.04 31.27 22.05
C ASN A 966 15.38 30.74 20.76
N ALA A 967 14.45 29.80 20.92
CA ALA A 967 13.65 29.24 19.84
C ALA A 967 12.32 30.00 19.74
N VAL A 968 12.43 31.24 19.25
CA VAL A 968 11.35 32.20 19.03
C VAL A 968 11.56 32.80 17.63
N ALA A 969 10.48 33.11 16.92
CA ALA A 969 10.54 33.80 15.63
C ALA A 969 11.03 35.26 15.81
N PRO A 970 11.63 35.88 14.78
CA PRO A 970 12.12 37.26 14.87
C PRO A 970 11.01 38.33 14.92
N ASP A 971 9.79 38.00 14.50
CA ASP A 971 8.62 38.90 14.49
C ASP A 971 7.98 39.03 15.89
N ILE A 972 8.20 40.18 16.53
CA ILE A 972 7.74 40.49 17.89
C ILE A 972 6.28 40.94 17.86
N VAL A 973 5.38 40.05 18.28
CA VAL A 973 3.93 40.28 18.23
C VAL A 973 3.30 40.28 19.62
N THR A 974 2.18 41.01 19.75
CA THR A 974 1.30 40.99 20.92
C THR A 974 0.17 39.97 20.76
N ASN A 975 -0.44 39.54 21.87
CA ASN A 975 -1.58 38.62 21.85
C ASN A 975 -2.74 39.16 20.98
N LYS A 976 -2.99 40.47 20.99
CA LYS A 976 -3.98 41.14 20.13
C LYS A 976 -3.65 41.01 18.63
N GLN A 977 -2.41 41.27 18.23
CA GLN A 977 -1.98 41.12 16.84
C GLN A 977 -2.06 39.65 16.39
N PHE A 978 -1.67 38.70 17.25
CA PHE A 978 -1.84 37.27 17.00
C PHE A 978 -3.32 36.89 16.79
N SER A 979 -4.21 37.28 17.71
CA SER A 979 -5.64 36.96 17.58
C SER A 979 -6.28 37.55 16.33
N GLN A 980 -5.94 38.79 15.97
CA GLN A 980 -6.44 39.45 14.77
C GLN A 980 -5.93 38.77 13.48
N THR A 981 -4.62 38.51 13.40
CA THR A 981 -4.02 37.85 12.23
C THR A 981 -4.53 36.43 12.06
N PHE A 982 -4.63 35.65 13.14
CA PHE A 982 -5.19 34.30 13.12
C PHE A 982 -6.67 34.30 12.67
N ALA A 983 -7.53 35.15 13.22
CA ALA A 983 -8.94 35.22 12.81
C ALA A 983 -9.13 35.68 11.35
N SER A 984 -8.28 36.58 10.87
CA SER A 984 -8.27 37.03 9.47
C SER A 984 -7.78 35.97 8.48
N SER A 985 -7.11 34.91 8.95
CA SER A 985 -6.54 33.84 8.11
C SER A 985 -7.54 32.75 7.73
N PHE A 986 -8.74 32.74 8.33
CA PHE A 986 -9.84 31.84 7.97
C PHE A 986 -10.57 32.30 6.71
N TYR A 987 -11.23 31.37 6.01
CA TYR A 987 -12.11 31.68 4.88
C TYR A 987 -13.54 31.17 5.15
N PRO A 988 -14.57 32.04 5.20
CA PRO A 988 -14.47 33.51 5.24
C PRO A 988 -13.79 34.02 6.53
N PRO A 989 -13.18 35.22 6.52
CA PRO A 989 -12.48 35.77 7.68
C PRO A 989 -13.45 35.97 8.85
N ARG A 990 -12.97 35.70 10.08
CA ARG A 990 -13.78 35.74 11.30
C ARG A 990 -13.46 36.97 12.15
N PRO A 991 -14.44 37.56 12.85
CA PRO A 991 -14.19 38.65 13.79
C PRO A 991 -13.49 38.13 15.06
N ALA A 992 -12.50 38.87 15.56
CA ALA A 992 -11.78 38.59 16.81
C ALA A 992 -12.20 39.58 17.93
N LEU A 993 -13.50 39.80 18.11
CA LEU A 993 -14.05 40.93 18.87
C LEU A 993 -14.29 40.66 20.36
N LEU A 994 -14.35 39.40 20.80
CA LEU A 994 -14.71 39.05 22.18
C LEU A 994 -13.45 38.78 23.03
N PRO A 995 -12.99 39.74 23.87
CA PRO A 995 -11.83 39.50 24.73
C PRO A 995 -12.16 38.47 25.81
N MET A 996 -11.24 37.52 26.06
CA MET A 996 -11.37 36.55 27.15
C MET A 996 -10.93 37.20 28.48
N PRO A 997 -11.82 37.40 29.48
CA PRO A 997 -11.45 38.08 30.71
C PRO A 997 -10.43 37.29 31.53
N GLY A 998 -9.46 37.99 32.15
CA GLY A 998 -8.39 37.33 32.89
C GLY A 998 -8.85 36.48 34.09
N ILE A 999 -10.00 36.84 34.69
CA ILE A 999 -10.66 36.05 35.76
C ILE A 999 -11.05 34.66 35.24
N VAL A 1000 -11.58 34.57 34.01
CA VAL A 1000 -11.94 33.30 33.38
C VAL A 1000 -10.70 32.45 33.13
N MET A 1001 -9.59 33.07 32.72
CA MET A 1001 -8.33 32.35 32.48
C MET A 1001 -7.70 31.81 33.78
N ARG A 1002 -7.74 32.60 34.88
CA ARG A 1002 -7.36 32.14 36.23
C ARG A 1002 -8.23 30.98 36.71
N PHE A 1003 -9.54 31.02 36.47
CA PHE A 1003 -10.46 29.93 36.81
C PHE A 1003 -10.20 28.65 36.00
N LEU A 1004 -9.94 28.78 34.69
CA LEU A 1004 -9.72 27.63 33.80
C LEU A 1004 -8.36 26.94 33.98
N LEU A 1005 -7.30 27.70 34.28
CA LEU A 1005 -5.93 27.17 34.35
C LEU A 1005 -5.38 27.03 35.78
N GLY A 1006 -5.91 27.77 36.76
CA GLY A 1006 -5.27 28.00 38.06
C GLY A 1006 -4.32 29.19 38.04
N GLU A 1007 -4.00 29.77 39.20
CA GLU A 1007 -3.25 31.04 39.27
C GLU A 1007 -1.86 30.94 38.64
N ASP A 1008 -1.00 30.02 39.10
CA ASP A 1008 0.39 29.89 38.60
C ASP A 1008 0.47 29.59 37.08
N ARG A 1009 -0.54 28.90 36.52
CA ARG A 1009 -0.59 28.61 35.07
C ARG A 1009 -1.12 29.79 34.26
N ALA A 1010 -2.05 30.56 34.80
CA ALA A 1010 -2.68 31.66 34.07
C ALA A 1010 -1.68 32.78 33.76
N VAL A 1011 -0.62 32.94 34.55
CA VAL A 1011 0.52 33.83 34.28
C VAL A 1011 1.06 33.61 32.86
N MET A 1012 1.18 32.36 32.38
CA MET A 1012 1.67 32.05 31.02
C MET A 1012 0.83 32.62 29.86
N ALA A 1013 -0.41 33.05 30.12
CA ALA A 1013 -1.34 33.55 29.11
C ALA A 1013 -1.75 35.02 29.35
N LEU A 1014 -1.62 35.50 30.60
CA LEU A 1014 -1.91 36.87 31.01
C LEU A 1014 -0.69 37.78 30.88
N GLU A 1015 0.50 37.23 31.06
CA GLU A 1015 1.78 37.92 31.03
C GLU A 1015 2.68 37.32 29.94
N GLY A 1016 3.66 38.08 29.47
CA GLY A 1016 4.50 37.64 28.35
C GLY A 1016 5.79 38.43 28.21
N GLN A 1017 6.84 37.76 27.76
CA GLN A 1017 8.19 38.30 27.64
C GLN A 1017 8.51 38.74 26.21
N LYS A 1018 9.22 39.87 26.08
CA LYS A 1018 9.80 40.31 24.80
C LYS A 1018 11.16 39.64 24.59
N VAL A 1019 11.15 38.48 23.92
CA VAL A 1019 12.35 37.64 23.70
C VAL A 1019 12.84 37.76 22.26
N ILE A 1020 14.14 37.98 22.07
CA ILE A 1020 14.79 38.12 20.78
C ILE A 1020 15.73 36.92 20.54
N PRO A 1021 15.70 36.26 19.37
CA PRO A 1021 16.52 35.09 19.04
C PRO A 1021 17.91 35.49 18.50
N GLN A 1022 18.67 36.30 19.25
CA GLN A 1022 19.92 36.89 18.77
C GLN A 1022 20.95 35.82 18.40
N ARG A 1023 21.29 34.90 19.32
CA ARG A 1023 22.30 33.87 19.04
C ARG A 1023 21.84 32.89 17.95
N THR A 1024 20.54 32.63 17.87
CA THR A 1024 19.94 31.79 16.81
C THR A 1024 20.10 32.44 15.42
N LEU A 1025 19.95 33.76 15.31
CA LEU A 1025 20.18 34.49 14.06
C LEU A 1025 21.69 34.59 13.72
N GLU A 1026 22.52 34.90 14.71
CA GLU A 1026 23.99 34.98 14.57
C GLU A 1026 24.62 33.65 14.14
N SER A 1027 24.02 32.50 14.51
CA SER A 1027 24.51 31.20 14.01
C SER A 1027 24.32 31.02 12.49
N GLY A 1028 23.45 31.83 11.85
CA GLY A 1028 23.11 31.71 10.44
C GLY A 1028 21.87 30.84 10.17
N PHE A 1029 21.06 30.53 11.19
CA PHE A 1029 19.80 29.81 11.00
C PHE A 1029 18.76 30.71 10.30
N LYS A 1030 18.10 30.17 9.27
CA LYS A 1030 17.07 30.88 8.50
C LYS A 1030 15.68 30.32 8.82
N PHE A 1031 14.84 31.14 9.45
CA PHE A 1031 13.43 30.82 9.68
C PHE A 1031 12.66 30.79 8.35
N LYS A 1032 11.83 29.77 8.16
CA LYS A 1032 10.90 29.60 7.04
C LYS A 1032 9.64 30.47 7.21
N TYR A 1033 9.14 30.61 8.44
CA TYR A 1033 8.02 31.49 8.75
C TYR A 1033 8.53 32.66 9.60
N GLN A 1034 8.92 33.75 8.95
CA GLN A 1034 9.47 34.91 9.63
C GLN A 1034 8.37 35.76 10.27
N THR A 1035 7.20 35.84 9.63
CA THR A 1035 6.07 36.67 10.10
C THR A 1035 4.90 35.84 10.62
N ILE A 1036 4.15 36.37 11.60
CA ILE A 1036 2.98 35.67 12.15
C ILE A 1036 1.86 35.46 11.11
N LYS A 1037 1.82 36.31 10.08
CA LYS A 1037 0.83 36.25 9.00
C LYS A 1037 1.01 34.99 8.14
N GLU A 1038 2.26 34.69 7.74
CA GLU A 1038 2.61 33.49 6.97
C GLU A 1038 2.33 32.22 7.77
N ALA A 1039 2.71 32.21 9.04
CA ALA A 1039 2.44 31.11 9.95
C ALA A 1039 0.92 30.88 10.10
N SER A 1040 0.14 31.94 10.33
CA SER A 1040 -1.33 31.84 10.49
C SER A 1040 -2.01 31.31 9.24
N GLN A 1041 -1.62 31.77 8.04
CA GLN A 1041 -2.14 31.27 6.76
C GLN A 1041 -1.81 29.79 6.51
N HIS A 1042 -0.65 29.31 6.95
CA HIS A 1042 -0.32 27.89 6.86
C HIS A 1042 -1.18 27.05 7.83
N LEU A 1043 -1.46 27.57 9.03
CA LEU A 1043 -2.25 26.89 10.05
C LEU A 1043 -3.74 26.78 9.69
N SER A 1044 -4.31 27.77 9.00
CA SER A 1044 -5.75 27.79 8.66
C SER A 1044 -6.12 26.88 7.48
N ARG A 1045 -5.19 26.61 6.55
CA ARG A 1045 -5.44 25.82 5.33
C ARG A 1045 -5.63 24.31 5.53
N LEU A 1046 -5.25 23.76 6.68
CA LEU A 1046 -5.14 22.30 6.90
C LEU A 1046 -6.40 21.63 7.49
N PHE A 1047 -7.50 22.38 7.64
CA PHE A 1047 -8.78 21.90 8.19
C PHE A 1047 -9.97 22.17 7.25
N ILE A 1048 -9.69 22.35 5.95
CA ILE A 1048 -10.67 22.44 4.85
C ILE A 1048 -10.56 21.14 4.04
#